data_AF-A0A660ZUN2-F1
#
_entry.id   AF-A0A660ZUN2-F1
#
_cell.length_a   1.000
_cell.length_b   1.000
_cell.length_c   1.000
_cell.angle_alpha   90.00
_cell.angle_beta   90.00
_cell.angle_gamma   90.00
#
_symmetry.space_group_name_H-M   'P 1'
#
loop_
_entity.id
_entity.type
_entity.pdbx_description
1 polymer ?
#
loop_
_entity_poly.entity_id
_entity_poly.type
_entity_poly.pdbx_seq_one_letter_code
_entity_poly.pdbx_strand_id
1 'polypeptide(L)'
;GPIPDIEYPEWIPHCSEYLREVTLQNYDEETLYYSLILEEHSGPAGWLSVTGFTGMIPTGENNSDTGTIICNTGGIVCDPGSTVWLDGRVIVSIFIPLVADTINIHIPVTSEIPAPVIDTVSTACLSLALLSNGSCGNQGVMGRVQMDYVDAGDCDPEATVYLYDGSPVLGWLDETDTVMNWSIFGNGYTQPYSFVQQSTTPTYITADYEAYSSTFLTHDSSIMLEKTYYAPLAPDTCHFVIQELRFWSNDGLSHDNLIVGEAVDWDVPADSNFDNGSGFNAAEQIIYQFGAEYGQDDATECQENDARFAGIKFLHMYVKSGDWTELDGPYGATTGDGPTWIYNTDNGFEPGELYERMAAGGYSLYESSNPDSQYVDLHSLMTYSRGLSLFLGDTLIVYTALMTVENGTESDLFAYGQEAAEWLCEHVPDACQCICGECGDVDGDGLITIADVTYFVNWIATGGPAPMSTCAIDVDGYQGVTIMDYDALWDYYTMLPFWPPDLTCPGDEPRLDGPVSSNHYVRLLSDGNLPASETNMTLELELTLEISMKMVSLPVRILVDGAPVTVDDLRLTDLLDSPSPIPVTQRITPNGIYVASVDNDMLSGKLAEVDISVTAAAYDRLIYLEWYEAGDGYCGGVIEYPVVVVYDYTAWLPGLICRLPSPECCEQRGNVDHLGDINVSDLTYLVAYLFQNGFPPPCEEEGDVDASGAINVSDLTSLVAYMFSGGPGPLPCP
;
A
#
# COMPACT_ATOMS: atom_id res chain seq x y z
N GLY A 1 -29.20 -37.56 15.46
CA GLY A 1 -29.00 -36.17 15.01
C GLY A 1 -27.65 -35.72 15.51
N PRO A 2 -27.04 -34.69 14.90
CA PRO A 2 -25.80 -34.11 15.42
C PRO A 2 -26.00 -33.73 16.89
N ILE A 3 -25.01 -34.04 17.72
CA ILE A 3 -25.01 -33.64 19.13
C ILE A 3 -24.65 -32.15 19.16
N PRO A 4 -25.42 -31.27 19.83
CA PRO A 4 -25.07 -29.84 19.87
C PRO A 4 -23.74 -29.63 20.60
N ASP A 5 -22.90 -28.76 20.06
CA ASP A 5 -21.65 -28.34 20.66
C ASP A 5 -21.88 -27.54 21.96
N ILE A 6 -20.83 -27.40 22.77
CA ILE A 6 -20.84 -26.59 24.00
C ILE A 6 -20.05 -25.33 23.71
N GLU A 7 -20.75 -24.27 23.38
CA GLU A 7 -20.16 -23.07 22.82
C GLU A 7 -20.76 -21.79 23.41
N TYR A 8 -20.08 -20.68 23.16
CA TYR A 8 -20.63 -19.34 23.39
C TYR A 8 -22.03 -19.19 22.73
N PRO A 9 -23.03 -18.56 23.38
CA PRO A 9 -22.98 -17.59 24.48
C PRO A 9 -23.13 -18.23 25.86
N GLU A 10 -23.09 -19.56 25.96
CA GLU A 10 -22.94 -20.21 27.26
C GLU A 10 -21.59 -19.77 27.86
N TRP A 11 -21.55 -19.58 29.18
CA TRP A 11 -20.32 -19.21 29.87
C TRP A 11 -20.30 -19.83 31.26
N ILE A 12 -19.10 -19.94 31.81
CA ILE A 12 -18.89 -20.54 33.12
C ILE A 12 -18.46 -19.44 34.09
N PRO A 13 -19.17 -19.22 35.20
CA PRO A 13 -18.66 -18.40 36.26
C PRO A 13 -17.32 -18.93 36.78
N HIS A 14 -16.39 -18.04 37.09
CA HIS A 14 -15.15 -18.42 37.78
C HIS A 14 -15.44 -19.34 38.97
N CYS A 15 -14.56 -20.32 39.16
CA CYS A 15 -14.63 -21.29 40.24
C CYS A 15 -15.89 -22.21 40.20
N SER A 16 -16.63 -22.23 39.08
CA SER A 16 -17.82 -23.06 38.89
C SER A 16 -17.62 -24.07 37.76
N GLU A 17 -18.37 -25.15 37.79
CA GLU A 17 -18.43 -26.14 36.70
C GLU A 17 -19.63 -25.84 35.81
N TYR A 18 -19.50 -26.12 34.51
CA TYR A 18 -20.63 -26.21 33.60
C TYR A 18 -20.94 -27.67 33.29
N LEU A 19 -22.22 -28.04 33.34
CA LEU A 19 -22.69 -29.42 33.26
C LEU A 19 -23.66 -29.58 32.09
N ARG A 20 -23.29 -30.38 31.10
CA ARG A 20 -24.16 -30.72 29.96
C ARG A 20 -24.54 -32.19 29.99
N GLU A 21 -25.83 -32.48 30.15
CA GLU A 21 -26.33 -33.85 29.99
C GLU A 21 -26.42 -34.20 28.50
N VAL A 22 -25.86 -35.35 28.13
CA VAL A 22 -25.86 -35.86 26.77
C VAL A 22 -26.42 -37.29 26.79
N THR A 23 -27.35 -37.56 25.87
CA THR A 23 -27.96 -38.88 25.72
C THR A 23 -27.61 -39.45 24.35
N LEU A 24 -26.90 -40.58 24.37
CA LEU A 24 -26.60 -41.37 23.18
C LEU A 24 -27.70 -42.40 22.97
N GLN A 25 -28.24 -42.53 21.76
CA GLN A 25 -29.29 -43.50 21.42
C GLN A 25 -28.80 -44.50 20.38
N ASN A 26 -29.16 -45.77 20.55
CA ASN A 26 -28.83 -46.83 19.62
C ASN A 26 -30.04 -47.15 18.72
N TYR A 27 -29.94 -46.82 17.43
CA TYR A 27 -30.93 -47.16 16.43
C TYR A 27 -30.60 -48.46 15.66
N ASP A 28 -29.46 -49.09 15.95
CA ASP A 28 -29.00 -50.30 15.27
C ASP A 28 -29.59 -51.59 15.85
N GLU A 29 -29.54 -52.64 15.02
CA GLU A 29 -29.95 -54.00 15.37
C GLU A 29 -28.93 -54.76 16.25
N GLU A 30 -27.82 -54.12 16.61
CA GLU A 30 -26.75 -54.70 17.42
C GLU A 30 -26.43 -53.81 18.64
N THR A 31 -25.83 -54.40 19.68
CA THR A 31 -25.35 -53.63 20.84
C THR A 31 -24.15 -52.78 20.44
N LEU A 32 -24.22 -51.47 20.69
CA LEU A 32 -23.11 -50.55 20.44
C LEU A 32 -22.18 -50.52 21.66
N TYR A 33 -20.87 -50.58 21.39
CA TYR A 33 -19.82 -50.33 22.36
C TYR A 33 -19.04 -49.10 21.92
N TYR A 34 -18.86 -48.16 22.84
CA TYR A 34 -18.19 -46.91 22.54
C TYR A 34 -17.19 -46.54 23.64
N SER A 35 -16.22 -45.72 23.25
CA SER A 35 -15.30 -45.05 24.16
C SER A 35 -15.37 -43.55 23.95
N LEU A 36 -15.20 -42.79 25.03
CA LEU A 36 -15.08 -41.35 24.97
C LEU A 36 -13.60 -40.97 25.01
N ILE A 37 -13.18 -40.14 24.07
CA ILE A 37 -11.85 -39.54 24.04
C ILE A 37 -12.03 -38.05 24.32
N LEU A 38 -11.31 -37.54 25.31
CA LEU A 38 -11.31 -36.13 25.67
C LEU A 38 -10.04 -35.50 25.15
N GLU A 39 -10.17 -34.38 24.45
CA GLU A 39 -9.04 -33.59 24.01
C GLU A 39 -9.20 -32.16 24.54
N GLU A 40 -8.18 -31.70 25.25
CA GLU A 40 -8.07 -30.32 25.75
C GLU A 40 -7.05 -29.60 24.85
N HIS A 41 -7.49 -28.56 24.15
CA HIS A 41 -6.66 -27.79 23.22
C HIS A 41 -6.20 -26.47 23.86
N SER A 42 -7.08 -25.80 24.61
CA SER A 42 -6.78 -24.59 25.40
C SER A 42 -7.36 -24.69 26.81
N GLY A 43 -6.75 -23.99 27.76
CA GLY A 43 -7.12 -24.00 29.19
C GLY A 43 -6.18 -24.82 30.09
N PRO A 44 -6.36 -24.75 31.43
CA PRO A 44 -5.54 -25.50 32.37
C PRO A 44 -5.85 -26.99 32.31
N ALA A 45 -4.80 -27.83 32.28
CA ALA A 45 -4.96 -29.28 32.17
C ALA A 45 -5.95 -29.86 33.19
N GLY A 46 -6.88 -30.70 32.72
CA GLY A 46 -7.93 -31.33 33.52
C GLY A 46 -9.20 -30.50 33.69
N TRP A 47 -9.42 -29.49 32.85
CA TRP A 47 -10.65 -28.70 32.84
C TRP A 47 -11.84 -29.48 32.24
N LEU A 48 -11.60 -30.47 31.36
CA LEU A 48 -12.65 -31.25 30.70
C LEU A 48 -12.78 -32.66 31.31
N SER A 49 -14.00 -33.05 31.68
CA SER A 49 -14.26 -34.42 32.13
C SER A 49 -15.66 -34.91 31.75
N VAL A 50 -15.88 -36.23 31.88
CA VAL A 50 -17.17 -36.87 31.63
C VAL A 50 -17.52 -37.85 32.74
N THR A 51 -18.81 -38.02 33.00
CA THR A 51 -19.33 -38.96 34.01
C THR A 51 -20.67 -39.57 33.57
N GLY A 52 -21.12 -40.62 34.25
CA GLY A 52 -22.45 -41.23 34.04
C GLY A 52 -22.55 -42.22 32.87
N PHE A 53 -21.73 -42.09 31.82
CA PHE A 53 -21.72 -43.01 30.69
C PHE A 53 -21.27 -44.43 31.05
N THR A 54 -21.95 -45.44 30.52
CA THR A 54 -21.65 -46.86 30.75
C THR A 54 -20.70 -47.46 29.71
N GLY A 55 -20.61 -46.84 28.52
CA GLY A 55 -19.77 -47.30 27.40
C GLY A 55 -20.41 -48.41 26.56
N MET A 56 -21.70 -48.70 26.77
CA MET A 56 -22.45 -49.69 26.02
C MET A 56 -23.92 -49.28 25.91
N ILE A 57 -24.50 -49.41 24.71
CA ILE A 57 -25.93 -49.18 24.47
C ILE A 57 -26.55 -50.46 23.91
N PRO A 58 -27.46 -51.15 24.63
CA PRO A 58 -28.16 -52.33 24.12
C PRO A 58 -28.89 -52.07 22.80
N THR A 59 -29.13 -53.11 21.99
CA THR A 59 -29.86 -52.98 20.71
C THR A 59 -31.32 -52.55 20.88
N GLY A 60 -31.80 -51.67 19.99
CA GLY A 60 -33.21 -51.31 19.83
C GLY A 60 -33.50 -49.84 20.12
N GLU A 61 -34.41 -49.26 19.33
CA GLU A 61 -34.70 -47.80 19.22
C GLU A 61 -35.07 -47.05 20.51
N ASN A 62 -35.28 -47.76 21.63
CA ASN A 62 -35.60 -47.14 22.94
C ASN A 62 -34.46 -47.27 23.95
N ASN A 63 -33.30 -47.81 23.55
CA ASN A 63 -32.15 -47.94 24.43
C ASN A 63 -31.22 -46.75 24.23
N SER A 64 -30.84 -46.16 25.36
CA SER A 64 -29.97 -45.00 25.42
C SER A 64 -28.98 -45.14 26.57
N ASP A 65 -27.88 -44.39 26.47
CA ASP A 65 -26.95 -44.18 27.57
C ASP A 65 -26.81 -42.67 27.79
N THR A 66 -26.96 -42.25 29.04
CA THR A 66 -27.01 -40.83 29.41
C THR A 66 -25.88 -40.55 30.38
N GLY A 67 -25.06 -39.57 30.04
CA GLY A 67 -23.97 -39.08 30.87
C GLY A 67 -23.90 -37.57 30.87
N THR A 68 -22.90 -37.05 31.55
CA THR A 68 -22.68 -35.61 31.70
C THR A 68 -21.28 -35.26 31.26
N ILE A 69 -21.16 -34.24 30.42
CA ILE A 69 -19.92 -33.54 30.10
C ILE A 69 -19.77 -32.40 31.10
N ILE A 70 -18.58 -32.29 31.69
CA ILE A 70 -18.25 -31.31 32.72
C ILE A 70 -17.14 -30.42 32.17
N CYS A 71 -17.43 -29.13 32.01
CA CYS A 71 -16.46 -28.11 31.62
C CYS A 71 -16.05 -27.30 32.85
N ASN A 72 -14.80 -26.82 32.88
CA ASN A 72 -14.15 -26.25 34.05
C ASN A 72 -14.21 -27.15 35.29
N THR A 73 -13.93 -28.45 35.10
CA THR A 73 -14.00 -29.50 36.13
C THR A 73 -13.31 -29.07 37.43
N GLY A 74 -14.01 -29.22 38.54
CA GLY A 74 -13.60 -28.79 39.88
C GLY A 74 -13.57 -27.28 40.08
N GLY A 75 -14.03 -26.48 39.11
CA GLY A 75 -13.87 -25.03 39.10
C GLY A 75 -12.39 -24.62 38.98
N ILE A 76 -11.59 -25.37 38.21
CA ILE A 76 -10.14 -25.23 38.17
C ILE A 76 -9.68 -23.85 37.66
N VAL A 77 -10.43 -23.26 36.73
CA VAL A 77 -10.34 -21.85 36.37
C VAL A 77 -11.12 -21.05 37.41
N CYS A 78 -10.37 -20.35 38.26
CA CYS A 78 -10.87 -19.57 39.38
C CYS A 78 -10.00 -18.33 39.55
N ASP A 79 -10.14 -17.39 38.60
CA ASP A 79 -9.42 -16.13 38.58
C ASP A 79 -10.37 -14.96 38.28
N PRO A 80 -11.18 -14.53 39.27
CA PRO A 80 -12.16 -13.48 39.06
C PRO A 80 -11.49 -12.18 38.56
N GLY A 81 -11.92 -11.69 37.39
CA GLY A 81 -11.36 -10.51 36.72
C GLY A 81 -10.63 -10.81 35.41
N SER A 82 -10.51 -12.07 35.01
CA SER A 82 -10.04 -12.47 33.68
C SER A 82 -11.14 -13.22 32.90
N THR A 83 -10.98 -13.31 31.58
CA THR A 83 -11.72 -14.24 30.72
C THR A 83 -10.75 -15.32 30.27
N VAL A 84 -11.11 -16.59 30.46
CA VAL A 84 -10.29 -17.73 30.03
C VAL A 84 -11.13 -18.61 29.11
N TRP A 85 -10.74 -18.72 27.84
CA TRP A 85 -11.39 -19.61 26.89
C TRP A 85 -10.93 -21.06 27.09
N LEU A 86 -11.90 -21.97 27.11
CA LEU A 86 -11.69 -23.40 27.18
C LEU A 86 -12.04 -24.03 25.84
N ASP A 87 -11.02 -24.52 25.14
CA ASP A 87 -11.12 -25.17 23.84
C ASP A 87 -10.81 -26.65 23.95
N GLY A 88 -11.69 -27.49 23.45
CA GLY A 88 -11.48 -28.92 23.40
C GLY A 88 -12.62 -29.66 22.71
N ARG A 89 -12.63 -30.99 22.83
CA ARG A 89 -13.70 -31.80 22.28
C ARG A 89 -13.88 -33.14 22.99
N VAL A 90 -15.08 -33.70 22.87
CA VAL A 90 -15.41 -35.06 23.28
C VAL A 90 -15.72 -35.89 22.03
N ILE A 91 -14.89 -36.89 21.76
CA ILE A 91 -15.07 -37.80 20.63
C ILE A 91 -15.72 -39.09 21.13
N VAL A 92 -16.89 -39.42 20.59
CA VAL A 92 -17.61 -40.68 20.80
C VAL A 92 -17.16 -41.68 19.74
N SER A 93 -16.25 -42.57 20.08
CA SER A 93 -15.68 -43.55 19.15
C SER A 93 -16.39 -44.90 19.27
N ILE A 94 -17.01 -45.36 18.19
CA ILE A 94 -17.72 -46.65 18.10
C ILE A 94 -16.85 -47.69 17.39
N PHE A 95 -16.80 -48.91 17.93
CA PHE A 95 -16.10 -50.02 17.29
C PHE A 95 -17.09 -50.76 16.36
N ILE A 96 -16.89 -50.66 15.03
CA ILE A 96 -17.46 -51.48 13.92
C ILE A 96 -18.47 -50.71 13.02
N PRO A 97 -18.10 -50.33 11.77
CA PRO A 97 -16.84 -49.67 11.37
C PRO A 97 -16.60 -48.40 12.20
N LEU A 98 -15.37 -47.85 12.22
CA LEU A 98 -15.06 -46.68 13.05
C LEU A 98 -15.87 -45.47 12.57
N VAL A 99 -16.95 -45.19 13.28
CA VAL A 99 -17.72 -43.95 13.18
C VAL A 99 -17.46 -43.20 14.48
N ALA A 100 -16.99 -41.98 14.35
CA ALA A 100 -16.77 -41.07 15.46
C ALA A 100 -17.75 -39.91 15.33
N ASP A 101 -18.47 -39.64 16.41
CA ASP A 101 -19.22 -38.39 16.56
C ASP A 101 -18.44 -37.48 17.50
N THR A 102 -18.49 -36.17 17.28
CA THR A 102 -17.65 -35.20 18.02
C THR A 102 -18.51 -34.08 18.56
N ILE A 103 -18.26 -33.72 19.80
CA ILE A 103 -18.84 -32.56 20.47
C ILE A 103 -17.70 -31.59 20.68
N ASN A 104 -17.69 -30.48 19.96
CA ASN A 104 -16.71 -29.42 20.16
C ASN A 104 -17.11 -28.58 21.39
N ILE A 105 -16.09 -28.03 22.04
CA ILE A 105 -16.25 -27.21 23.23
C ILE A 105 -15.40 -25.96 23.05
N HIS A 106 -16.07 -24.80 23.05
CA HIS A 106 -15.45 -23.49 23.05
C HIS A 106 -16.24 -22.55 23.96
N ILE A 107 -15.91 -22.54 25.26
CA ILE A 107 -16.70 -21.84 26.28
C ILE A 107 -15.83 -20.95 27.16
N PRO A 108 -16.20 -19.68 27.40
CA PRO A 108 -15.41 -18.81 28.28
C PRO A 108 -15.74 -19.06 29.74
N VAL A 109 -14.70 -19.07 30.58
CA VAL A 109 -14.81 -18.88 32.02
C VAL A 109 -14.57 -17.41 32.34
N THR A 110 -15.60 -16.73 32.82
CA THR A 110 -15.55 -15.29 33.15
C THR A 110 -16.44 -14.97 34.34
N SER A 111 -16.27 -13.80 34.96
CA SER A 111 -17.17 -13.27 35.99
C SER A 111 -18.39 -12.54 35.41
N GLU A 112 -18.24 -12.04 34.20
CA GLU A 112 -19.25 -11.30 33.43
C GLU A 112 -18.85 -11.42 31.97
N ILE A 113 -19.79 -11.62 31.06
CA ILE A 113 -19.45 -11.51 29.64
C ILE A 113 -19.07 -10.04 29.40
N PRO A 114 -17.85 -9.72 28.93
CA PRO A 114 -17.44 -8.34 28.80
C PRO A 114 -18.47 -7.58 27.97
N ALA A 115 -18.74 -6.32 28.29
CA ALA A 115 -19.42 -5.42 27.35
C ALA A 115 -18.40 -4.91 26.31
N PRO A 116 -18.83 -4.47 25.11
CA PRO A 116 -17.91 -3.86 24.17
C PRO A 116 -17.29 -2.64 24.82
N VAL A 117 -15.96 -2.57 24.79
CA VAL A 117 -15.22 -1.42 25.30
C VAL A 117 -15.16 -0.39 24.19
N ILE A 118 -15.47 0.86 24.55
CA ILE A 118 -15.44 1.99 23.65
C ILE A 118 -14.07 2.68 23.75
N ASP A 119 -13.50 3.03 22.61
CA ASP A 119 -12.32 3.88 22.45
C ASP A 119 -12.55 4.92 21.34
N THR A 120 -11.57 5.78 21.07
CA THR A 120 -11.63 6.78 20.00
C THR A 120 -10.28 6.87 19.29
N VAL A 121 -10.31 7.12 17.98
CA VAL A 121 -9.17 7.62 17.22
C VAL A 121 -9.53 8.97 16.60
N SER A 122 -8.54 9.84 16.48
CA SER A 122 -8.74 11.18 15.93
C SER A 122 -7.67 11.49 14.87
N THR A 123 -8.12 12.07 13.76
CA THR A 123 -7.25 12.78 12.81
C THR A 123 -7.10 14.24 13.26
N ALA A 124 -6.41 15.07 12.49
CA ALA A 124 -6.43 16.52 12.72
C ALA A 124 -7.82 17.17 12.51
N CYS A 125 -8.76 16.47 11.88
CA CYS A 125 -10.06 17.02 11.46
C CYS A 125 -11.26 16.24 12.00
N LEU A 126 -11.12 14.92 12.10
CA LEU A 126 -12.19 13.96 12.37
C LEU A 126 -11.92 13.19 13.66
N SER A 127 -12.97 12.74 14.31
CA SER A 127 -12.89 11.78 15.41
C SER A 127 -13.88 10.64 15.21
N LEU A 128 -13.49 9.41 15.55
CA LEU A 128 -14.32 8.21 15.38
C LEU A 128 -14.34 7.36 16.65
N ALA A 129 -15.53 7.09 17.17
CA ALA A 129 -15.76 6.11 18.22
C ALA A 129 -15.61 4.68 17.68
N LEU A 130 -14.86 3.86 18.41
CA LEU A 130 -14.53 2.48 18.06
C LEU A 130 -14.91 1.55 19.20
N LEU A 131 -15.39 0.35 18.87
CA LEU A 131 -15.79 -0.65 19.85
C LEU A 131 -14.96 -1.93 19.72
N SER A 132 -14.76 -2.60 20.86
CA SER A 132 -13.93 -3.81 20.93
C SER A 132 -14.53 -5.05 20.25
N ASN A 133 -15.78 -4.98 19.79
CA ASN A 133 -16.44 -6.01 18.96
C ASN A 133 -16.31 -5.71 17.45
N GLY A 134 -15.45 -4.76 17.07
CA GLY A 134 -15.18 -4.41 15.68
C GLY A 134 -16.10 -3.36 15.08
N SER A 135 -17.10 -2.87 15.82
CA SER A 135 -17.96 -1.80 15.33
C SER A 135 -17.36 -0.40 15.53
N CYS A 136 -17.90 0.58 14.80
CA CYS A 136 -17.54 2.01 14.89
C CYS A 136 -18.79 2.89 14.89
N GLY A 137 -18.66 4.18 15.25
CA GLY A 137 -19.77 5.15 15.30
C GLY A 137 -20.60 5.11 16.58
N ASN A 138 -20.78 3.92 17.17
CA ASN A 138 -21.52 3.72 18.42
C ASN A 138 -22.98 4.24 18.37
N GLN A 139 -23.68 3.94 17.28
CA GLN A 139 -25.08 4.31 17.05
C GLN A 139 -25.35 5.82 17.18
N GLY A 140 -24.38 6.64 16.78
CA GLY A 140 -24.45 8.10 16.91
C GLY A 140 -24.49 8.64 18.34
N VAL A 141 -24.32 7.80 19.38
CA VAL A 141 -24.60 8.19 20.78
C VAL A 141 -23.53 9.12 21.37
N MET A 142 -22.31 9.09 20.85
CA MET A 142 -21.18 9.80 21.45
C MET A 142 -21.02 11.25 20.99
N GLY A 143 -22.03 11.81 20.33
CA GLY A 143 -22.10 13.22 20.02
C GLY A 143 -21.29 13.57 18.78
N ARG A 144 -20.06 14.04 18.96
CA ARG A 144 -19.19 14.60 17.92
C ARG A 144 -17.91 13.78 17.73
N VAL A 145 -18.07 12.45 17.65
CA VAL A 145 -16.99 11.48 17.39
C VAL A 145 -17.48 10.42 16.40
N GLN A 146 -18.17 10.90 15.37
CA GLN A 146 -18.89 10.10 14.37
C GLN A 146 -18.40 10.43 12.96
N MET A 147 -17.09 10.65 12.80
CA MET A 147 -16.47 11.23 11.60
C MET A 147 -16.99 12.62 11.24
N ASP A 148 -17.44 13.36 12.24
CA ASP A 148 -17.77 14.77 12.11
C ASP A 148 -16.53 15.65 12.32
N TYR A 149 -16.66 16.92 11.92
CA TYR A 149 -15.59 17.90 11.94
C TYR A 149 -15.48 18.60 13.30
N VAL A 150 -15.42 17.82 14.38
CA VAL A 150 -15.37 18.37 15.75
C VAL A 150 -14.11 19.18 16.00
N ASP A 151 -12.97 18.73 15.48
CA ASP A 151 -11.65 19.30 15.74
C ASP A 151 -11.30 20.40 14.73
N ALA A 152 -11.73 20.24 13.48
CA ALA A 152 -11.64 21.28 12.44
C ALA A 152 -12.69 22.40 12.63
N GLY A 153 -13.84 22.05 13.21
CA GLY A 153 -14.98 22.92 13.48
C GLY A 153 -15.95 23.01 12.30
N ASP A 154 -17.08 22.30 12.38
CA ASP A 154 -18.20 22.48 11.44
C ASP A 154 -18.95 23.81 11.70
N CYS A 155 -19.27 24.54 10.64
CA CYS A 155 -20.04 25.77 10.74
C CYS A 155 -21.52 25.52 11.11
N ASP A 156 -22.01 24.31 10.87
CA ASP A 156 -23.30 23.82 11.32
C ASP A 156 -23.14 23.12 12.68
N PRO A 157 -23.75 23.64 13.76
CA PRO A 157 -23.66 23.02 15.06
C PRO A 157 -24.39 21.67 15.15
N GLU A 158 -25.33 21.38 14.25
CA GLU A 158 -26.18 20.19 14.23
C GLU A 158 -25.60 19.03 13.40
N ALA A 159 -24.61 19.30 12.53
CA ALA A 159 -23.84 18.30 11.79
C ALA A 159 -22.86 17.53 12.69
N THR A 160 -23.41 16.70 13.60
CA THR A 160 -22.61 15.98 14.61
C THR A 160 -22.38 14.51 14.29
N VAL A 161 -23.13 13.94 13.34
CA VAL A 161 -23.01 12.53 12.94
C VAL A 161 -22.81 12.48 11.43
N TYR A 162 -21.81 11.72 10.98
CA TYR A 162 -21.70 11.27 9.58
C TYR A 162 -21.81 9.75 9.55
N LEU A 163 -21.09 9.06 10.44
CA LEU A 163 -21.15 7.61 10.60
C LEU A 163 -21.99 7.27 11.84
N TYR A 164 -23.19 6.72 11.62
CA TYR A 164 -24.09 6.30 12.70
C TYR A 164 -23.54 5.06 13.39
N ASP A 165 -23.38 3.97 12.64
CA ASP A 165 -22.82 2.71 13.10
C ASP A 165 -22.16 1.96 11.94
N GLY A 166 -21.21 1.09 12.22
CA GLY A 166 -20.53 0.32 11.17
C GLY A 166 -19.87 -0.92 11.74
N SER A 167 -19.78 -2.01 10.98
CA SER A 167 -19.01 -3.19 11.38
C SER A 167 -18.62 -4.06 10.18
N PRO A 168 -17.60 -4.91 10.33
CA PRO A 168 -17.43 -6.05 9.44
C PRO A 168 -18.70 -6.88 9.33
N VAL A 169 -18.81 -7.62 8.24
CA VAL A 169 -19.81 -8.67 8.01
C VAL A 169 -19.10 -9.91 7.49
N LEU A 170 -19.37 -11.06 8.12
CA LEU A 170 -18.80 -12.35 7.74
C LEU A 170 -19.88 -13.43 7.75
N GLY A 171 -19.92 -14.25 6.71
CA GLY A 171 -20.83 -15.39 6.70
C GLY A 171 -20.49 -16.48 5.70
N TRP A 172 -21.32 -17.53 5.71
CA TRP A 172 -21.19 -18.70 4.85
C TRP A 172 -22.53 -19.46 4.79
N LEU A 173 -22.57 -20.52 3.98
CA LEU A 173 -23.69 -21.46 3.94
C LEU A 173 -23.33 -22.71 4.74
N ASP A 174 -24.15 -23.03 5.74
CA ASP A 174 -24.17 -24.34 6.38
C ASP A 174 -25.33 -25.16 5.80
N GLU A 175 -25.01 -26.07 4.89
CA GLU A 175 -25.97 -26.77 4.03
C GLU A 175 -26.89 -25.82 3.24
N THR A 176 -28.09 -25.55 3.78
CA THR A 176 -29.08 -24.62 3.21
C THR A 176 -29.30 -23.37 4.05
N ASP A 177 -28.75 -23.34 5.26
CA ASP A 177 -28.93 -22.26 6.21
C ASP A 177 -27.78 -21.26 6.09
N THR A 178 -28.09 -19.98 6.22
CA THR A 178 -27.10 -18.89 6.18
C THR A 178 -26.60 -18.62 7.58
N VAL A 179 -25.27 -18.71 7.77
CA VAL A 179 -24.62 -18.26 8.99
C VAL A 179 -23.98 -16.91 8.72
N MET A 180 -24.28 -15.92 9.54
CA MET A 180 -23.87 -14.53 9.36
C MET A 180 -23.48 -13.90 10.69
N ASN A 181 -22.49 -13.00 10.66
CA ASN A 181 -21.94 -12.32 11.82
C ASN A 181 -21.75 -10.82 11.55
N TRP A 182 -22.25 -9.94 12.43
CA TRP A 182 -22.08 -8.48 12.39
C TRP A 182 -22.34 -7.85 13.76
N SER A 183 -21.84 -6.63 13.99
CA SER A 183 -22.05 -5.89 15.25
C SER A 183 -22.77 -4.55 15.08
N ILE A 184 -22.94 -4.07 13.85
CA ILE A 184 -23.71 -2.87 13.52
C ILE A 184 -25.17 -2.96 14.03
N PHE A 185 -25.77 -1.81 14.29
CA PHE A 185 -27.11 -1.59 14.83
C PHE A 185 -27.23 -1.96 16.32
N GLY A 186 -26.14 -1.77 17.07
CA GLY A 186 -26.12 -2.07 18.51
C GLY A 186 -26.22 -3.55 18.83
N ASN A 187 -25.83 -4.41 17.88
CA ASN A 187 -25.74 -5.84 18.09
C ASN A 187 -24.59 -6.15 19.05
N GLY A 188 -24.99 -6.33 20.31
CA GLY A 188 -24.10 -6.68 21.40
C GLY A 188 -23.77 -8.17 21.42
N TYR A 189 -22.80 -8.53 22.24
CA TYR A 189 -22.30 -9.89 22.42
C TYR A 189 -23.37 -10.92 22.87
N THR A 190 -24.56 -10.50 23.31
CA THR A 190 -25.65 -11.42 23.70
C THR A 190 -26.58 -11.83 22.57
N GLN A 191 -26.42 -11.23 21.39
CA GLN A 191 -27.27 -11.42 20.23
C GLN A 191 -26.68 -12.51 19.32
N PRO A 192 -27.52 -13.30 18.63
CA PRO A 192 -27.14 -14.55 17.96
C PRO A 192 -26.21 -14.39 16.75
N TYR A 193 -26.05 -13.17 16.23
CA TYR A 193 -25.25 -12.87 15.04
C TYR A 193 -24.07 -11.96 15.36
N SER A 194 -23.79 -11.70 16.63
CA SER A 194 -22.79 -10.72 17.02
C SER A 194 -21.40 -11.30 17.13
N PHE A 195 -20.40 -10.48 16.79
CA PHE A 195 -19.03 -10.78 17.16
C PHE A 195 -18.81 -10.71 18.67
N VAL A 196 -17.89 -11.55 19.15
CA VAL A 196 -17.56 -11.71 20.57
C VAL A 196 -16.17 -11.18 20.83
N GLN A 197 -16.09 -10.07 21.55
CA GLN A 197 -14.83 -9.39 21.85
C GLN A 197 -13.87 -10.23 22.70
N GLN A 198 -12.58 -10.12 22.39
CA GLN A 198 -11.50 -10.86 23.03
C GLN A 198 -10.55 -9.94 23.78
N SER A 199 -9.97 -9.01 23.04
CA SER A 199 -8.93 -8.12 23.54
C SER A 199 -8.92 -6.82 22.76
N THR A 200 -8.31 -5.81 23.35
CA THR A 200 -8.02 -4.54 22.69
C THR A 200 -6.56 -4.17 22.90
N THR A 201 -5.99 -3.52 21.89
CA THR A 201 -4.84 -2.65 22.04
C THR A 201 -5.40 -1.22 22.09
N PRO A 202 -5.44 -0.59 23.28
CA PRO A 202 -5.98 0.77 23.42
C PRO A 202 -5.29 1.76 22.50
N THR A 203 -5.97 2.87 22.21
CA THR A 203 -5.44 3.89 21.30
C THR A 203 -4.02 4.32 21.68
N TYR A 204 -3.13 4.33 20.68
CA TYR A 204 -1.76 4.80 20.78
C TYR A 204 -1.44 5.76 19.63
N ILE A 205 -0.47 6.64 19.87
CA ILE A 205 -0.13 7.75 18.97
C ILE A 205 1.31 7.55 18.49
N THR A 206 1.52 7.62 17.18
CA THR A 206 2.84 7.61 16.54
C THR A 206 3.25 9.02 16.11
N ALA A 207 4.27 9.16 15.26
CA ALA A 207 4.57 10.46 14.66
C ALA A 207 3.52 10.86 13.61
N ASP A 208 2.92 9.87 12.93
CA ASP A 208 2.18 10.09 11.69
C ASP A 208 0.68 9.76 11.81
N TYR A 209 0.31 8.90 12.75
CA TYR A 209 -1.08 8.49 12.98
C TYR A 209 -1.39 8.10 14.44
N GLU A 210 -2.67 8.18 14.81
CA GLU A 210 -3.23 7.42 15.92
C GLU A 210 -3.72 6.07 15.44
N ALA A 211 -3.64 5.05 16.29
CA ALA A 211 -4.17 3.73 15.96
C ALA A 211 -4.80 3.02 17.16
N TYR A 212 -5.83 2.23 16.87
CA TYR A 212 -6.54 1.37 17.80
C TYR A 212 -6.76 0.00 17.16
N SER A 213 -6.59 -1.07 17.93
CA SER A 213 -6.88 -2.43 17.45
C SER A 213 -7.78 -3.19 18.43
N SER A 214 -8.71 -3.96 17.89
CA SER A 214 -9.52 -4.90 18.65
C SER A 214 -9.55 -6.28 17.99
N THR A 215 -9.61 -7.31 18.82
CA THR A 215 -9.72 -8.71 18.40
C THR A 215 -11.06 -9.26 18.87
N PHE A 216 -11.78 -9.96 17.99
CA PHE A 216 -13.11 -10.49 18.23
C PHE A 216 -13.37 -11.76 17.40
N LEU A 217 -14.27 -12.62 17.87
CA LEU A 217 -14.59 -13.91 17.26
C LEU A 217 -15.95 -13.88 16.57
N THR A 218 -16.15 -14.73 15.57
CA THR A 218 -17.50 -15.16 15.17
C THR A 218 -18.25 -15.77 16.35
N HIS A 219 -19.58 -15.74 16.29
CA HIS A 219 -20.41 -16.21 17.38
C HIS A 219 -20.20 -17.70 17.71
N ASP A 220 -19.94 -18.52 16.69
CA ASP A 220 -19.58 -19.95 16.79
C ASP A 220 -18.09 -20.18 17.09
N SER A 221 -17.32 -19.11 17.31
CA SER A 221 -15.88 -19.11 17.62
C SER A 221 -14.93 -19.73 16.59
N SER A 222 -15.42 -20.06 15.41
CA SER A 222 -14.63 -20.76 14.39
C SER A 222 -13.58 -19.87 13.75
N ILE A 223 -13.87 -18.57 13.59
CA ILE A 223 -13.02 -17.59 12.93
C ILE A 223 -12.73 -16.41 13.87
N MET A 224 -11.46 -16.04 13.95
CA MET A 224 -10.99 -14.86 14.67
C MET A 224 -10.79 -13.70 13.71
N LEU A 225 -11.13 -12.50 14.19
CA LEU A 225 -10.96 -11.24 13.49
C LEU A 225 -10.13 -10.28 14.32
N GLU A 226 -9.30 -9.48 13.65
CA GLU A 226 -8.66 -8.30 14.22
C GLU A 226 -8.97 -7.10 13.33
N LYS A 227 -9.47 -6.01 13.92
CA LYS A 227 -9.69 -4.76 13.21
C LYS A 227 -8.82 -3.67 13.81
N THR A 228 -7.94 -3.11 12.99
CA THR A 228 -7.09 -1.96 13.33
C THR A 228 -7.57 -0.74 12.56
N TYR A 229 -7.66 0.39 13.24
CA TYR A 229 -7.98 1.68 12.65
C TYR A 229 -6.73 2.55 12.70
N TYR A 230 -6.41 3.26 11.61
CA TYR A 230 -5.34 4.24 11.54
C TYR A 230 -5.92 5.61 11.16
N ALA A 231 -5.68 6.60 12.01
CA ALA A 231 -6.14 7.98 11.85
C ALA A 231 -4.93 8.90 11.62
N PRO A 232 -4.73 9.42 10.39
CA PRO A 232 -3.59 10.28 10.10
C PRO A 232 -3.60 11.58 10.91
N LEU A 233 -2.43 12.00 11.37
CA LEU A 233 -2.26 13.21 12.20
C LEU A 233 -1.91 14.46 11.39
N ALA A 234 -1.44 14.30 10.15
CA ALA A 234 -1.09 15.44 9.30
C ALA A 234 -2.37 16.19 8.86
N PRO A 235 -2.39 17.54 8.89
CA PRO A 235 -3.58 18.31 8.58
C PRO A 235 -4.08 18.21 7.13
N ASP A 236 -3.22 17.88 6.19
CA ASP A 236 -3.56 17.67 4.78
C ASP A 236 -4.21 16.31 4.53
N THR A 237 -3.83 15.26 5.28
CA THR A 237 -4.35 13.90 5.12
C THR A 237 -5.43 13.56 6.16
N CYS A 238 -6.17 14.54 6.66
CA CYS A 238 -7.03 14.36 7.84
C CYS A 238 -8.46 13.86 7.53
N HIS A 239 -8.78 13.64 6.26
CA HIS A 239 -10.15 13.46 5.75
C HIS A 239 -10.67 12.01 5.76
N PHE A 240 -9.84 11.08 6.22
CA PHE A 240 -10.15 9.66 6.21
C PHE A 240 -9.60 8.92 7.43
N VAL A 241 -10.17 7.76 7.70
CA VAL A 241 -9.65 6.77 8.65
C VAL A 241 -9.47 5.46 7.88
N ILE A 242 -8.26 4.91 7.91
CA ILE A 242 -7.94 3.61 7.32
C ILE A 242 -8.38 2.50 8.26
N GLN A 243 -8.89 1.42 7.70
CA GLN A 243 -9.23 0.20 8.41
C GLN A 243 -8.40 -0.94 7.84
N GLU A 244 -7.75 -1.70 8.72
CA GLU A 244 -7.18 -3.01 8.42
C GLU A 244 -8.02 -4.07 9.12
N LEU A 245 -8.51 -5.04 8.36
CA LEU A 245 -9.32 -6.13 8.87
C LEU A 245 -8.64 -7.47 8.55
N ARG A 246 -8.32 -8.23 9.59
CA ARG A 246 -7.67 -9.53 9.49
C ARG A 246 -8.61 -10.65 9.89
N PHE A 247 -8.53 -11.79 9.22
CA PHE A 247 -9.30 -13.00 9.52
C PHE A 247 -8.39 -14.23 9.53
N TRP A 248 -8.51 -15.09 10.53
CA TRP A 248 -7.80 -16.37 10.57
C TRP A 248 -8.64 -17.44 11.29
N SER A 249 -8.35 -18.71 11.00
CA SER A 249 -8.97 -19.83 11.71
C SER A 249 -8.60 -19.81 13.19
N ASN A 250 -9.61 -19.86 14.06
CA ASN A 250 -9.44 -20.00 15.50
C ASN A 250 -9.49 -21.47 15.94
N ASP A 251 -10.33 -22.27 15.27
CA ASP A 251 -10.57 -23.69 15.55
C ASP A 251 -9.52 -24.65 14.97
N GLY A 252 -8.57 -24.13 14.18
CA GLY A 252 -7.56 -24.93 13.49
C GLY A 252 -8.09 -25.73 12.29
N LEU A 253 -9.26 -25.37 11.76
CA LEU A 253 -9.86 -25.94 10.55
C LEU A 253 -9.75 -24.97 9.35
N SER A 254 -9.92 -25.51 8.15
CA SER A 254 -10.08 -24.67 6.95
C SER A 254 -11.55 -24.31 6.77
N HIS A 255 -11.80 -23.07 6.38
CA HIS A 255 -13.14 -22.50 6.22
C HIS A 255 -13.37 -22.13 4.76
N ASP A 256 -14.35 -22.77 4.12
CA ASP A 256 -14.62 -22.61 2.70
C ASP A 256 -15.91 -21.82 2.46
N ASN A 257 -16.01 -21.20 1.28
CA ASN A 257 -17.18 -20.45 0.81
C ASN A 257 -17.57 -19.26 1.69
N LEU A 258 -16.58 -18.60 2.30
CA LEU A 258 -16.81 -17.40 3.08
C LEU A 258 -17.27 -16.24 2.18
N ILE A 259 -18.18 -15.44 2.71
CA ILE A 259 -18.55 -14.13 2.19
C ILE A 259 -18.12 -13.09 3.21
N VAL A 260 -17.31 -12.13 2.75
CA VAL A 260 -16.59 -11.20 3.63
C VAL A 260 -16.87 -9.79 3.14
N GLY A 261 -17.18 -8.88 4.06
CA GLY A 261 -17.46 -7.50 3.72
C GLY A 261 -17.56 -6.58 4.93
N GLU A 262 -18.14 -5.42 4.70
CA GLU A 262 -18.38 -4.38 5.70
C GLU A 262 -19.71 -3.70 5.42
N ALA A 263 -20.45 -3.42 6.50
CA ALA A 263 -21.66 -2.62 6.47
C ALA A 263 -21.44 -1.33 7.28
N VAL A 264 -21.88 -0.20 6.73
CA VAL A 264 -21.83 1.11 7.38
C VAL A 264 -23.15 1.82 7.17
N ASP A 265 -23.73 2.27 8.26
CA ASP A 265 -24.89 3.15 8.27
C ASP A 265 -24.39 4.59 8.35
N TRP A 266 -24.60 5.32 7.25
CA TRP A 266 -24.22 6.72 7.18
C TRP A 266 -25.44 7.56 7.51
N ASP A 267 -25.25 8.49 8.43
CA ASP A 267 -26.19 9.59 8.68
C ASP A 267 -25.49 10.86 8.21
N VAL A 268 -25.18 10.98 6.90
CA VAL A 268 -24.54 12.19 6.39
C VAL A 268 -25.47 13.37 6.70
N PRO A 269 -24.98 14.48 7.31
CA PRO A 269 -25.88 15.54 7.73
C PRO A 269 -26.75 16.05 6.57
N ALA A 270 -28.04 16.20 6.86
CA ALA A 270 -29.11 16.48 5.90
C ALA A 270 -30.22 17.30 6.58
N ASP A 271 -31.11 17.96 5.81
CA ASP A 271 -32.23 18.71 6.40
C ASP A 271 -33.18 17.79 7.20
N SER A 272 -33.21 16.51 6.82
CA SER A 272 -33.94 15.41 7.46
C SER A 272 -33.18 14.77 8.63
N ASN A 273 -31.99 15.27 8.95
CA ASN A 273 -30.95 14.67 9.81
C ASN A 273 -30.24 13.45 9.20
N PHE A 274 -30.99 12.49 8.64
CA PHE A 274 -30.42 11.20 8.21
C PHE A 274 -30.86 10.70 6.83
N ASP A 275 -31.92 11.26 6.21
CA ASP A 275 -32.22 10.83 4.83
C ASP A 275 -31.10 11.26 3.89
N ASN A 276 -30.58 10.33 3.10
CA ASN A 276 -29.42 10.52 2.25
C ASN A 276 -29.68 10.09 0.79
N GLY A 277 -28.91 10.69 -0.11
CA GLY A 277 -28.71 10.18 -1.46
C GLY A 277 -27.52 9.22 -1.50
N SER A 278 -27.36 8.46 -2.58
CA SER A 278 -26.20 7.59 -2.75
C SER A 278 -25.65 7.59 -4.17
N GLY A 279 -24.38 7.23 -4.28
CA GLY A 279 -23.64 7.12 -5.53
C GLY A 279 -22.50 6.10 -5.40
N PHE A 280 -21.84 5.81 -6.53
CA PHE A 280 -20.63 4.99 -6.53
C PHE A 280 -19.68 5.41 -7.66
N ASN A 281 -18.41 5.08 -7.47
CA ASN A 281 -17.40 5.13 -8.53
C ASN A 281 -16.72 3.76 -8.58
N ALA A 282 -17.14 2.91 -9.52
CA ALA A 282 -16.65 1.55 -9.62
C ALA A 282 -15.19 1.47 -10.08
N ALA A 283 -14.70 2.47 -10.82
CA ALA A 283 -13.30 2.52 -11.25
C ALA A 283 -12.37 2.79 -10.06
N GLU A 284 -12.80 3.66 -9.14
CA GLU A 284 -12.09 3.99 -7.91
C GLU A 284 -12.45 3.06 -6.73
N GLN A 285 -13.38 2.14 -6.96
CA GLN A 285 -13.90 1.17 -5.99
C GLN A 285 -14.59 1.81 -4.77
N ILE A 286 -15.31 2.91 -4.98
CA ILE A 286 -15.96 3.72 -3.95
C ILE A 286 -17.48 3.53 -3.98
N ILE A 287 -18.10 3.39 -2.81
CA ILE A 287 -19.54 3.60 -2.60
C ILE A 287 -19.74 4.72 -1.58
N TYR A 288 -20.69 5.61 -1.82
CA TYR A 288 -20.86 6.81 -1.00
C TYR A 288 -22.31 7.24 -0.85
N GLN A 289 -22.53 8.08 0.15
CA GLN A 289 -23.77 8.77 0.44
C GLN A 289 -23.55 10.27 0.58
N PHE A 290 -24.61 11.04 0.42
CA PHE A 290 -24.59 12.50 0.56
C PHE A 290 -25.88 13.01 1.19
N GLY A 291 -25.79 14.16 1.86
CA GLY A 291 -26.90 14.76 2.58
C GLY A 291 -28.06 15.14 1.67
N ALA A 292 -29.29 14.89 2.13
CA ALA A 292 -30.48 15.35 1.43
C ALA A 292 -30.70 16.86 1.62
N GLU A 293 -30.87 17.56 0.51
CA GLU A 293 -31.23 18.98 0.44
C GLU A 293 -32.63 19.13 -0.20
N TYR A 294 -33.58 19.73 0.52
CA TYR A 294 -34.98 19.89 0.08
C TYR A 294 -35.33 21.33 -0.33
N GLY A 295 -34.37 22.25 -0.34
CA GLY A 295 -34.53 23.62 -0.82
C GLY A 295 -35.28 24.52 0.14
N GLN A 296 -35.13 24.28 1.44
CA GLN A 296 -35.54 25.20 2.50
C GLN A 296 -34.29 25.73 3.17
N ASP A 297 -33.64 26.76 2.59
CA ASP A 297 -32.52 27.45 3.25
C ASP A 297 -32.99 27.88 4.66
N ASP A 298 -32.67 27.11 5.70
CA ASP A 298 -32.90 27.55 7.06
C ASP A 298 -31.86 28.64 7.32
N ALA A 299 -32.26 29.71 7.99
CA ALA A 299 -31.36 30.82 8.27
C ALA A 299 -30.20 30.44 9.23
N THR A 300 -30.16 29.17 9.66
CA THR A 300 -29.17 28.53 10.53
C THR A 300 -28.13 27.70 9.78
N GLU A 301 -28.40 27.23 8.56
CA GLU A 301 -27.44 26.43 7.78
C GLU A 301 -26.42 27.34 7.10
N CYS A 302 -25.14 27.01 7.28
CA CYS A 302 -24.02 27.78 6.73
C CYS A 302 -23.58 27.29 5.34
N GLN A 303 -24.11 26.15 4.89
CA GLN A 303 -23.81 25.47 3.64
C GLN A 303 -24.95 24.49 3.30
N GLU A 304 -25.04 24.09 2.03
CA GLU A 304 -26.01 23.10 1.56
C GLU A 304 -25.61 21.69 2.00
N ASN A 305 -26.59 20.84 2.30
CA ASN A 305 -26.31 19.48 2.76
C ASN A 305 -25.93 18.52 1.62
N ASP A 306 -26.29 18.85 0.37
CA ASP A 306 -25.86 18.10 -0.81
C ASP A 306 -24.36 18.30 -1.18
N ALA A 307 -23.66 19.18 -0.45
CA ALA A 307 -22.22 19.36 -0.49
C ALA A 307 -21.47 18.49 0.54
N ARG A 308 -22.20 17.74 1.38
CA ARG A 308 -21.65 16.83 2.40
C ARG A 308 -21.64 15.40 1.87
N PHE A 309 -20.51 14.70 2.01
CA PHE A 309 -20.36 13.33 1.53
C PHE A 309 -19.74 12.43 2.59
N ALA A 310 -20.07 11.15 2.55
CA ALA A 310 -19.34 10.11 3.25
C ALA A 310 -19.28 8.83 2.42
N GLY A 311 -18.21 8.06 2.54
CA GLY A 311 -18.07 6.86 1.73
C GLY A 311 -17.01 5.88 2.20
N ILE A 312 -17.06 4.71 1.57
CA ILE A 312 -16.11 3.61 1.77
C ILE A 312 -15.34 3.42 0.47
N LYS A 313 -14.00 3.39 0.55
CA LYS A 313 -13.12 2.96 -0.54
C LYS A 313 -12.48 1.62 -0.20
N PHE A 314 -12.54 0.68 -1.14
CA PHE A 314 -11.68 -0.51 -1.08
C PHE A 314 -10.25 -0.14 -1.49
N LEU A 315 -9.26 -0.58 -0.74
CA LEU A 315 -7.85 -0.32 -1.02
C LEU A 315 -7.17 -1.59 -1.54
N HIS A 316 -6.96 -2.57 -0.66
CA HIS A 316 -6.27 -3.82 -1.00
C HIS A 316 -6.80 -5.01 -0.21
N MET A 317 -6.57 -6.22 -0.73
CA MET A 317 -6.87 -7.46 -0.03
C MET A 317 -5.80 -8.51 -0.31
N TYR A 318 -5.35 -9.20 0.73
CA TYR A 318 -4.31 -10.21 0.65
C TYR A 318 -4.66 -11.44 1.48
N VAL A 319 -4.12 -12.59 1.09
CA VAL A 319 -3.98 -13.75 1.96
C VAL A 319 -2.51 -13.95 2.29
N LYS A 320 -2.22 -14.15 3.57
CA LYS A 320 -0.88 -14.46 4.08
C LYS A 320 -0.81 -15.91 4.55
N SER A 321 0.00 -16.72 3.90
CA SER A 321 0.24 -18.14 4.23
C SER A 321 1.75 -18.42 4.24
N GLY A 322 2.47 -17.70 5.10
CA GLY A 322 3.92 -17.53 5.00
C GLY A 322 4.29 -16.40 4.04
N ASP A 323 3.99 -16.58 2.75
CA ASP A 323 4.09 -15.54 1.72
C ASP A 323 2.76 -14.79 1.57
N TRP A 324 2.82 -13.58 1.00
CA TRP A 324 1.65 -12.75 0.70
C TRP A 324 1.11 -13.07 -0.70
N THR A 325 -0.21 -13.04 -0.88
CA THR A 325 -0.89 -13.21 -2.16
C THR A 325 -2.02 -12.21 -2.25
N GLU A 326 -1.95 -11.28 -3.20
CA GLU A 326 -3.02 -10.32 -3.46
C GLU A 326 -4.25 -11.02 -4.06
N LEU A 327 -5.43 -10.52 -3.67
CA LEU A 327 -6.72 -10.98 -4.16
C LEU A 327 -7.48 -9.82 -4.77
N ASP A 328 -8.17 -10.10 -5.88
CA ASP A 328 -9.10 -9.16 -6.48
C ASP A 328 -10.24 -8.82 -5.51
N GLY A 329 -10.63 -7.55 -5.50
CA GLY A 329 -11.75 -7.03 -4.76
C GLY A 329 -11.98 -5.56 -5.09
N PRO A 330 -13.09 -4.95 -4.63
CA PRO A 330 -14.19 -5.61 -3.94
C PRO A 330 -15.08 -6.37 -4.94
N TYR A 331 -15.67 -7.49 -4.51
CA TYR A 331 -16.65 -8.24 -5.28
C TYR A 331 -17.90 -7.41 -5.65
N GLY A 332 -18.26 -6.43 -4.81
CA GLY A 332 -19.32 -5.48 -5.12
C GLY A 332 -19.64 -4.54 -3.96
N ALA A 333 -20.48 -3.54 -4.21
CA ALA A 333 -20.99 -2.67 -3.16
C ALA A 333 -22.42 -2.20 -3.47
N THR A 334 -23.27 -2.10 -2.45
CA THR A 334 -24.65 -1.65 -2.61
C THR A 334 -25.11 -0.73 -1.50
N THR A 335 -26.04 0.17 -1.80
CA THR A 335 -26.85 0.84 -0.77
C THR A 335 -28.20 0.15 -0.58
N GLY A 336 -28.79 0.28 0.61
CA GLY A 336 -30.09 -0.26 0.98
C GLY A 336 -30.79 0.62 2.01
N ASP A 337 -32.12 0.62 2.04
CA ASP A 337 -32.89 1.47 2.94
C ASP A 337 -33.14 0.85 4.33
N GLY A 338 -32.96 1.65 5.38
CA GLY A 338 -33.24 1.24 6.76
C GLY A 338 -34.68 0.70 6.98
N PRO A 339 -35.73 1.37 6.48
CA PRO A 339 -37.11 0.96 6.71
C PRO A 339 -37.48 -0.44 6.21
N THR A 340 -36.97 -0.83 5.04
CA THR A 340 -37.28 -2.16 4.48
C THR A 340 -36.47 -3.25 5.15
N TRP A 341 -35.19 -3.00 5.41
CA TRP A 341 -34.23 -4.07 5.70
C TRP A 341 -33.78 -4.15 7.16
N ILE A 342 -33.90 -3.05 7.91
CA ILE A 342 -33.35 -2.93 9.27
C ILE A 342 -34.46 -2.82 10.31
N TYR A 343 -35.40 -1.88 10.14
CA TYR A 343 -36.28 -1.44 11.22
C TYR A 343 -37.30 -2.47 11.70
N ASN A 344 -37.56 -3.51 10.91
CA ASN A 344 -38.54 -4.55 11.22
C ASN A 344 -37.89 -5.87 11.65
N THR A 345 -36.60 -5.86 11.99
CA THR A 345 -35.88 -7.01 12.52
C THR A 345 -35.48 -6.76 13.98
N ASP A 346 -35.20 -7.84 14.72
CA ASP A 346 -34.81 -7.73 16.13
C ASP A 346 -33.31 -7.40 16.32
N ASN A 347 -32.47 -7.57 15.27
CA ASN A 347 -31.01 -7.52 15.35
C ASN A 347 -30.36 -6.82 14.13
N GLY A 348 -31.04 -5.85 13.51
CA GLY A 348 -30.51 -5.15 12.33
C GLY A 348 -30.78 -5.90 11.02
N PHE A 349 -29.83 -6.69 10.51
CA PHE A 349 -30.05 -7.43 9.27
C PHE A 349 -30.82 -8.74 9.47
N GLU A 350 -31.43 -9.25 8.39
CA GLU A 350 -31.87 -10.64 8.28
C GLU A 350 -30.74 -11.47 7.61
N PRO A 351 -30.27 -12.59 8.22
CA PRO A 351 -29.10 -13.32 7.71
C PRO A 351 -29.20 -13.78 6.25
N GLY A 352 -30.32 -14.38 5.86
CA GLY A 352 -30.49 -14.93 4.51
C GLY A 352 -30.46 -13.85 3.45
N GLU A 353 -31.15 -12.76 3.73
CA GLU A 353 -31.26 -11.61 2.85
C GLU A 353 -29.94 -10.83 2.74
N LEU A 354 -29.23 -10.64 3.86
CA LEU A 354 -27.90 -10.02 3.85
C LEU A 354 -26.93 -10.86 3.01
N TYR A 355 -26.93 -12.18 3.18
CA TYR A 355 -26.12 -13.08 2.38
C TYR A 355 -26.44 -12.96 0.88
N GLU A 356 -27.72 -12.96 0.50
CA GLU A 356 -28.15 -12.82 -0.91
C GLU A 356 -27.69 -11.49 -1.53
N ARG A 357 -27.78 -10.40 -0.77
CA ARG A 357 -27.32 -9.07 -1.19
C ARG A 357 -25.82 -9.02 -1.40
N MET A 358 -25.04 -9.48 -0.43
CA MET A 358 -23.59 -9.59 -0.58
C MET A 358 -23.22 -10.49 -1.77
N ALA A 359 -23.98 -11.57 -1.99
CA ALA A 359 -23.71 -12.52 -3.04
C ALA A 359 -24.01 -12.01 -4.47
N ALA A 360 -24.82 -10.96 -4.60
CA ALA A 360 -25.23 -10.40 -5.90
C ALA A 360 -24.03 -9.88 -6.72
N GLY A 361 -23.05 -9.25 -6.05
CA GLY A 361 -21.86 -8.67 -6.67
C GLY A 361 -22.13 -7.45 -7.53
N GLY A 362 -21.05 -6.76 -7.90
CA GLY A 362 -21.12 -5.49 -8.64
C GLY A 362 -21.64 -4.32 -7.80
N TYR A 363 -21.78 -3.15 -8.46
CA TYR A 363 -22.25 -1.93 -7.81
C TYR A 363 -23.74 -1.69 -8.07
N SER A 364 -24.49 -1.39 -7.02
CA SER A 364 -25.90 -1.01 -7.12
C SER A 364 -26.31 0.05 -6.11
N LEU A 365 -27.30 0.85 -6.46
CA LEU A 365 -27.87 1.85 -5.57
C LEU A 365 -29.29 1.45 -5.18
N TYR A 366 -29.69 1.79 -3.97
CA TYR A 366 -31.09 1.79 -3.61
C TYR A 366 -31.86 2.82 -4.44
N GLU A 367 -32.98 2.39 -5.02
CA GLU A 367 -33.92 3.28 -5.70
C GLU A 367 -35.23 3.35 -4.91
N SER A 368 -35.58 4.56 -4.43
CA SER A 368 -36.83 4.79 -3.72
C SER A 368 -38.04 4.44 -4.61
N SER A 369 -38.95 3.63 -4.06
CA SER A 369 -40.25 3.36 -4.71
C SER A 369 -41.26 4.50 -4.51
N ASN A 370 -40.93 5.50 -3.68
CA ASN A 370 -41.79 6.64 -3.38
C ASN A 370 -41.48 7.82 -4.33
N PRO A 371 -42.41 8.24 -5.20
CA PRO A 371 -42.18 9.35 -6.12
C PRO A 371 -42.02 10.72 -5.44
N ASP A 372 -42.38 10.82 -4.15
CA ASP A 372 -42.35 12.06 -3.37
C ASP A 372 -41.07 12.23 -2.52
N SER A 373 -40.16 11.23 -2.47
CA SER A 373 -38.82 11.39 -1.85
C SER A 373 -37.77 10.54 -2.57
N GLN A 374 -36.74 11.20 -3.11
CA GLN A 374 -35.55 10.56 -3.68
C GLN A 374 -34.55 10.13 -2.59
N TYR A 375 -34.70 10.66 -1.38
CA TYR A 375 -33.83 10.41 -0.23
C TYR A 375 -34.55 9.55 0.81
N VAL A 376 -33.78 8.70 1.48
CA VAL A 376 -34.22 7.85 2.58
C VAL A 376 -33.02 7.58 3.49
N ASP A 377 -33.26 7.16 4.71
CA ASP A 377 -32.23 6.54 5.56
C ASP A 377 -31.61 5.30 4.87
N LEU A 378 -30.29 5.32 4.68
CA LEU A 378 -29.54 4.36 3.88
C LEU A 378 -28.34 3.78 4.64
N HIS A 379 -28.11 2.47 4.46
CA HIS A 379 -26.82 1.84 4.77
C HIS A 379 -26.07 1.48 3.48
N SER A 380 -24.74 1.42 3.58
CA SER A 380 -23.83 0.91 2.56
C SER A 380 -23.33 -0.48 2.95
N LEU A 381 -23.20 -1.36 1.98
CA LEU A 381 -22.65 -2.70 2.13
C LEU A 381 -21.58 -2.91 1.06
N MET A 382 -20.32 -3.10 1.46
CA MET A 382 -19.23 -3.46 0.56
C MET A 382 -18.87 -4.93 0.78
N THR A 383 -18.97 -5.75 -0.26
CA THR A 383 -18.55 -7.15 -0.24
C THR A 383 -17.16 -7.23 -0.83
N TYR A 384 -16.17 -7.59 -0.01
CA TYR A 384 -14.78 -7.72 -0.43
C TYR A 384 -14.61 -8.97 -1.29
N SER A 385 -15.07 -10.12 -0.79
CA SER A 385 -14.94 -11.40 -1.47
C SER A 385 -16.13 -12.29 -1.24
N ARG A 386 -16.39 -13.18 -2.21
CA ARG A 386 -17.42 -14.21 -2.15
C ARG A 386 -16.81 -15.54 -2.57
N GLY A 387 -17.10 -16.57 -1.78
CA GLY A 387 -16.60 -17.91 -2.06
C GLY A 387 -15.13 -18.08 -1.65
N LEU A 388 -14.66 -17.26 -0.70
CA LEU A 388 -13.30 -17.30 -0.22
C LEU A 388 -13.05 -18.59 0.58
N SER A 389 -11.90 -19.23 0.32
CA SER A 389 -11.37 -20.32 1.13
C SER A 389 -10.23 -19.80 2.00
N LEU A 390 -10.34 -19.98 3.30
CA LEU A 390 -9.34 -19.65 4.30
C LEU A 390 -8.75 -20.96 4.85
N PHE A 391 -7.56 -21.34 4.39
CA PHE A 391 -6.93 -22.59 4.82
C PHE A 391 -6.25 -22.47 6.19
N LEU A 392 -5.88 -23.62 6.76
CA LEU A 392 -5.17 -23.65 8.03
C LEU A 392 -3.81 -22.94 7.91
N GLY A 393 -3.64 -21.87 8.68
CA GLY A 393 -2.43 -21.04 8.69
C GLY A 393 -2.54 -19.79 7.82
N ASP A 394 -3.62 -19.64 7.05
CA ASP A 394 -3.88 -18.44 6.27
C ASP A 394 -4.37 -17.31 7.18
N THR A 395 -4.04 -16.08 6.79
CA THR A 395 -4.66 -14.87 7.32
C THR A 395 -5.13 -14.01 6.15
N LEU A 396 -6.45 -13.80 6.01
CA LEU A 396 -6.98 -12.78 5.10
C LEU A 396 -6.75 -11.41 5.72
N ILE A 397 -6.34 -10.43 4.93
CA ILE A 397 -6.10 -9.06 5.34
C ILE A 397 -6.78 -8.15 4.32
N VAL A 398 -7.63 -7.24 4.76
CA VAL A 398 -8.37 -6.30 3.91
C VAL A 398 -8.12 -4.88 4.40
N TYR A 399 -7.83 -3.97 3.48
CA TYR A 399 -7.68 -2.54 3.74
C TYR A 399 -8.81 -1.75 3.09
N THR A 400 -9.45 -0.87 3.86
CA THR A 400 -10.48 0.07 3.40
C THR A 400 -10.25 1.45 4.00
N ALA A 401 -10.80 2.49 3.36
CA ALA A 401 -10.86 3.83 3.93
C ALA A 401 -12.31 4.25 4.16
N LEU A 402 -12.58 4.78 5.35
CA LEU A 402 -13.78 5.58 5.63
C LEU A 402 -13.42 7.05 5.39
N MET A 403 -14.24 7.75 4.61
CA MET A 403 -13.94 9.13 4.18
C MET A 403 -15.16 10.02 4.38
N THR A 404 -14.94 11.30 4.73
CA THR A 404 -16.00 12.31 4.74
C THR A 404 -15.57 13.59 4.04
N VAL A 405 -16.53 14.34 3.52
CA VAL A 405 -16.34 15.68 2.94
C VAL A 405 -17.27 16.63 3.69
N GLU A 406 -16.70 17.64 4.34
CA GLU A 406 -17.47 18.69 5.04
C GLU A 406 -18.26 19.53 4.05
N ASN A 407 -17.59 20.08 3.02
CA ASN A 407 -18.19 20.99 2.06
C ASN A 407 -17.45 20.92 0.73
N GLY A 408 -18.03 20.21 -0.22
CA GLY A 408 -17.40 20.01 -1.52
C GLY A 408 -18.29 19.26 -2.48
N THR A 409 -17.64 18.43 -3.29
CA THR A 409 -18.25 17.68 -4.38
C THR A 409 -17.84 16.22 -4.31
N GLU A 410 -18.50 15.37 -5.09
CA GLU A 410 -18.09 13.97 -5.23
C GLU A 410 -16.63 13.81 -5.71
N SER A 411 -16.09 14.79 -6.46
CA SER A 411 -14.70 14.76 -6.90
C SER A 411 -13.71 14.89 -5.74
N ASP A 412 -14.07 15.67 -4.70
CA ASP A 412 -13.25 15.81 -3.51
C ASP A 412 -13.21 14.49 -2.71
N LEU A 413 -14.36 13.80 -2.62
CA LEU A 413 -14.42 12.46 -2.01
C LEU A 413 -13.52 11.46 -2.75
N PHE A 414 -13.51 11.47 -4.08
CA PHE A 414 -12.66 10.58 -4.85
C PHE A 414 -11.17 10.91 -4.68
N ALA A 415 -10.82 12.19 -4.59
CA ALA A 415 -9.46 12.62 -4.29
C ALA A 415 -8.99 12.14 -2.90
N TYR A 416 -9.83 12.27 -1.86
CA TYR A 416 -9.53 11.72 -0.53
C TYR A 416 -9.35 10.20 -0.55
N GLY A 417 -10.07 9.50 -1.44
CA GLY A 417 -9.86 8.08 -1.66
C GLY A 417 -8.50 7.74 -2.25
N GLN A 418 -8.03 8.51 -3.23
CA GLN A 418 -6.69 8.33 -3.81
C GLN A 418 -5.61 8.67 -2.78
N GLU A 419 -5.77 9.77 -2.05
CA GLU A 419 -4.88 10.17 -0.96
C GLU A 419 -4.79 9.09 0.14
N ALA A 420 -5.92 8.47 0.50
CA ALA A 420 -5.96 7.38 1.47
C ALA A 420 -5.15 6.15 1.00
N ALA A 421 -5.18 5.83 -0.29
CA ALA A 421 -4.41 4.73 -0.87
C ALA A 421 -2.90 5.03 -0.83
N GLU A 422 -2.50 6.23 -1.23
CA GLU A 422 -1.11 6.68 -1.17
C GLU A 422 -0.59 6.68 0.28
N TRP A 423 -1.37 7.28 1.18
CA TRP A 423 -1.02 7.36 2.59
C TRP A 423 -0.83 5.99 3.24
N LEU A 424 -1.71 5.03 2.93
CA LEU A 424 -1.62 3.66 3.43
C LEU A 424 -0.26 3.04 3.10
N CYS A 425 0.18 3.16 1.85
CA CYS A 425 1.42 2.55 1.39
C CYS A 425 2.67 3.18 1.99
N GLU A 426 2.63 4.47 2.29
CA GLU A 426 3.74 5.17 2.91
C GLU A 426 3.88 4.86 4.41
N HIS A 427 2.76 4.65 5.11
CA HIS A 427 2.73 4.65 6.57
C HIS A 427 2.46 3.28 7.20
N VAL A 428 1.95 2.32 6.43
CA VAL A 428 1.68 0.96 6.88
C VAL A 428 2.49 -0.03 6.03
N PRO A 429 3.75 -0.34 6.42
CA PRO A 429 4.70 -1.08 5.59
C PRO A 429 4.27 -2.50 5.17
N ASP A 430 3.31 -3.10 5.89
CA ASP A 430 2.75 -4.42 5.59
C ASP A 430 1.55 -4.33 4.63
N ALA A 431 0.93 -3.14 4.48
CA ALA A 431 -0.32 -2.97 3.74
C ALA A 431 -0.15 -2.91 2.22
N CYS A 432 1.01 -2.42 1.78
CA CYS A 432 1.38 -2.37 0.37
C CYS A 432 2.61 -3.22 0.08
N GLN A 433 2.92 -4.16 0.98
CA GLN A 433 4.06 -5.07 0.88
C GLN A 433 3.96 -6.01 -0.33
N CYS A 434 2.80 -6.06 -0.99
CA CYS A 434 2.56 -6.76 -2.23
C CYS A 434 2.26 -5.84 -3.43
N ILE A 435 2.46 -4.53 -3.32
CA ILE A 435 2.23 -3.63 -4.44
C ILE A 435 3.57 -3.29 -5.04
N CYS A 436 4.05 -4.17 -5.86
CA CYS A 436 4.22 -3.81 -7.25
C CYS A 436 3.46 -4.92 -7.95
N GLY A 437 2.60 -4.62 -8.92
CA GLY A 437 2.15 -5.67 -9.83
C GLY A 437 3.36 -6.29 -10.53
N GLU A 438 3.21 -6.80 -11.76
CA GLU A 438 4.43 -6.81 -12.57
C GLU A 438 4.95 -5.36 -12.65
N CYS A 439 6.19 -5.12 -12.20
CA CYS A 439 6.76 -3.78 -12.19
C CYS A 439 6.60 -3.15 -13.58
N GLY A 440 5.87 -2.04 -13.71
CA GLY A 440 5.48 -1.45 -15.00
C GLY A 440 4.06 -1.74 -15.51
N ASP A 441 3.24 -2.51 -14.77
CA ASP A 441 1.80 -2.71 -15.03
C ASP A 441 1.00 -1.53 -14.45
N VAL A 442 0.97 -0.43 -15.20
CA VAL A 442 0.43 0.86 -14.74
C VAL A 442 -1.10 0.85 -14.73
N ASP A 443 -1.73 0.09 -15.63
CA ASP A 443 -3.19 0.00 -15.75
C ASP A 443 -3.83 -1.18 -15.00
N GLY A 444 -3.01 -2.09 -14.46
CA GLY A 444 -3.38 -3.16 -13.55
C GLY A 444 -4.07 -4.33 -14.24
N ASP A 445 -3.80 -4.55 -15.53
CA ASP A 445 -4.37 -5.66 -16.30
C ASP A 445 -3.56 -6.97 -16.23
N GLY A 446 -2.42 -6.93 -15.53
CA GLY A 446 -1.51 -8.05 -15.33
C GLY A 446 -0.50 -8.25 -16.46
N LEU A 447 -0.36 -7.31 -17.40
CA LEU A 447 0.57 -7.38 -18.54
C LEU A 447 1.27 -6.04 -18.78
N ILE A 448 2.61 -6.04 -18.82
CA ILE A 448 3.36 -4.84 -19.22
C ILE A 448 3.32 -4.68 -20.75
N THR A 449 2.55 -3.70 -21.24
CA THR A 449 2.34 -3.41 -22.66
C THR A 449 2.47 -1.91 -22.99
N ILE A 450 2.15 -1.54 -24.23
CA ILE A 450 2.06 -0.13 -24.63
C ILE A 450 0.84 0.57 -24.00
N ALA A 451 -0.13 -0.20 -23.50
CA ALA A 451 -1.28 0.36 -22.79
C ALA A 451 -0.82 1.07 -21.52
N ASP A 452 0.12 0.49 -20.78
CA ASP A 452 0.72 1.05 -19.56
C ASP A 452 1.43 2.37 -19.78
N VAL A 453 2.27 2.44 -20.82
CA VAL A 453 2.91 3.70 -21.24
C VAL A 453 1.85 4.75 -21.59
N THR A 454 0.81 4.34 -22.34
CA THR A 454 -0.27 5.25 -22.74
C THR A 454 -1.06 5.72 -21.53
N TYR A 455 -1.26 4.84 -20.55
CA TYR A 455 -1.94 5.12 -19.28
C TYR A 455 -1.13 6.13 -18.45
N PHE A 456 0.17 5.89 -18.27
CA PHE A 456 1.12 6.79 -17.62
C PHE A 456 1.03 8.21 -18.19
N VAL A 457 1.13 8.34 -19.51
CA VAL A 457 1.04 9.64 -20.19
C VAL A 457 -0.34 10.27 -20.02
N ASN A 458 -1.41 9.50 -20.10
CA ASN A 458 -2.75 10.03 -19.92
C ASN A 458 -2.96 10.59 -18.52
N TRP A 459 -2.46 9.90 -17.49
CA TRP A 459 -2.48 10.35 -16.10
C TRP A 459 -1.71 11.67 -15.93
N ILE A 460 -0.42 11.72 -16.27
CA ILE A 460 0.41 12.92 -16.04
C ILE A 460 0.06 14.09 -16.97
N ALA A 461 -0.20 13.84 -18.26
CA ALA A 461 -0.31 14.89 -19.26
C ALA A 461 -1.76 15.33 -19.55
N THR A 462 -2.74 14.47 -19.28
CA THR A 462 -4.15 14.73 -19.67
C THR A 462 -5.17 14.59 -18.54
N GLY A 463 -4.73 14.27 -17.31
CA GLY A 463 -5.61 14.10 -16.16
C GLY A 463 -6.49 12.85 -16.25
N GLY A 464 -5.94 11.77 -16.81
CA GLY A 464 -6.57 10.44 -16.80
C GLY A 464 -6.65 9.83 -15.40
N PRO A 465 -7.31 8.67 -15.25
CA PRO A 465 -7.42 7.97 -13.96
C PRO A 465 -6.03 7.69 -13.36
N ALA A 466 -5.95 7.67 -12.03
CA ALA A 466 -4.70 7.35 -11.33
C ALA A 466 -4.26 5.90 -11.64
N PRO A 467 -2.95 5.62 -11.66
CA PRO A 467 -2.45 4.24 -11.76
C PRO A 467 -2.90 3.41 -10.56
N MET A 468 -2.95 2.08 -10.73
CA MET A 468 -3.37 1.15 -9.67
C MET A 468 -2.56 1.33 -8.37
N SER A 469 -1.31 1.78 -8.51
CA SER A 469 -0.43 2.13 -7.42
C SER A 469 0.72 3.02 -7.86
N THR A 470 1.34 3.69 -6.89
CA THR A 470 2.59 4.41 -7.09
C THR A 470 3.78 3.47 -7.28
N CYS A 471 3.75 2.21 -6.83
CA CYS A 471 4.85 1.28 -7.10
C CYS A 471 4.87 0.79 -8.55
N ALA A 472 3.73 0.45 -9.14
CA ALA A 472 3.70 -0.08 -10.50
C ALA A 472 4.16 0.94 -11.56
N ILE A 473 4.20 2.22 -11.17
CA ILE A 473 4.58 3.35 -12.00
C ILE A 473 5.93 3.97 -11.61
N ASP A 474 6.40 3.83 -10.37
CA ASP A 474 7.75 4.18 -9.92
C ASP A 474 8.68 2.99 -10.22
N VAL A 475 9.32 3.02 -11.39
CA VAL A 475 9.96 1.85 -12.03
C VAL A 475 11.45 2.04 -12.32
N ASP A 476 12.01 3.17 -11.88
CA ASP A 476 13.42 3.53 -12.10
C ASP A 476 14.32 3.35 -10.87
N GLY A 477 13.75 2.97 -9.72
CA GLY A 477 14.44 2.75 -8.45
C GLY A 477 14.75 4.02 -7.64
N TYR A 478 14.26 5.19 -8.05
CA TYR A 478 14.33 6.45 -7.31
C TYR A 478 13.03 6.74 -6.58
N GLN A 479 13.08 7.46 -5.46
CA GLN A 479 11.85 7.77 -4.75
C GLN A 479 10.95 8.74 -5.54
N GLY A 480 9.77 8.26 -5.92
CA GLY A 480 8.65 9.06 -6.41
C GLY A 480 8.54 9.08 -7.93
N VAL A 481 7.32 9.31 -8.42
CA VAL A 481 7.02 9.22 -9.85
C VAL A 481 7.47 10.47 -10.61
N THR A 482 8.33 10.28 -11.60
CA THR A 482 8.95 11.32 -12.42
C THR A 482 8.89 10.99 -13.91
N ILE A 483 9.54 11.82 -14.74
CA ILE A 483 9.69 11.55 -16.17
C ILE A 483 10.66 10.39 -16.45
N MET A 484 11.55 10.07 -15.51
CA MET A 484 12.53 8.98 -15.67
C MET A 484 11.84 7.62 -15.60
N ASP A 485 10.76 7.50 -14.82
CA ASP A 485 9.90 6.32 -14.81
C ASP A 485 9.19 6.08 -16.14
N TYR A 486 8.75 7.16 -16.81
CA TYR A 486 8.23 7.06 -18.17
C TYR A 486 9.28 6.55 -19.15
N ASP A 487 10.51 7.07 -19.07
CA ASP A 487 11.61 6.66 -19.94
C ASP A 487 11.98 5.18 -19.68
N ALA A 488 12.04 4.75 -18.43
CA ALA A 488 12.29 3.36 -18.04
C ALA A 488 11.21 2.40 -18.56
N LEU A 489 9.93 2.76 -18.42
CA LEU A 489 8.81 1.96 -18.93
C LEU A 489 8.78 1.92 -20.47
N TRP A 490 9.09 3.03 -21.12
CA TRP A 490 9.20 3.13 -22.58
C TRP A 490 10.34 2.27 -23.14
N ASP A 491 11.50 2.31 -22.50
CA ASP A 491 12.67 1.51 -22.87
C ASP A 491 12.40 0.02 -22.68
N TYR A 492 11.74 -0.36 -21.58
CA TYR A 492 11.28 -1.73 -21.35
C TYR A 492 10.43 -2.23 -22.52
N TYR A 493 9.38 -1.50 -22.91
CA TYR A 493 8.48 -1.88 -23.99
C TYR A 493 9.19 -1.97 -25.36
N THR A 494 10.05 -0.99 -25.67
CA THR A 494 10.70 -0.92 -26.99
C THR A 494 11.84 -1.93 -27.16
N MET A 495 12.43 -2.42 -26.07
CA MET A 495 13.53 -3.40 -26.06
C MET A 495 13.13 -4.86 -25.84
N LEU A 496 11.82 -5.14 -25.67
CA LEU A 496 11.24 -6.50 -25.53
C LEU A 496 11.78 -7.57 -26.51
N PRO A 497 12.17 -7.28 -27.77
CA PRO A 497 12.68 -8.32 -28.68
C PRO A 497 14.17 -8.65 -28.52
N PHE A 498 14.95 -7.88 -27.74
CA PHE A 498 16.43 -7.94 -27.79
C PHE A 498 17.10 -8.17 -26.42
N TRP A 499 16.63 -7.49 -25.36
CA TRP A 499 16.94 -7.70 -23.92
C TRP A 499 16.35 -6.48 -23.18
N PRO A 500 15.13 -6.53 -22.61
CA PRO A 500 14.58 -5.38 -21.91
C PRO A 500 15.40 -5.05 -20.65
N PRO A 501 15.63 -3.77 -20.31
CA PRO A 501 16.18 -3.40 -19.00
C PRO A 501 15.25 -3.91 -17.88
N ASP A 502 15.81 -4.26 -16.73
CA ASP A 502 14.98 -4.65 -15.58
C ASP A 502 14.33 -3.39 -15.01
N LEU A 503 13.00 -3.39 -14.89
CA LEU A 503 12.27 -2.35 -14.16
C LEU A 503 12.52 -2.54 -12.66
N THR A 504 12.77 -1.44 -11.95
CA THR A 504 13.13 -1.47 -10.52
C THR A 504 12.07 -0.76 -9.72
N CYS A 505 11.33 -1.52 -8.93
CA CYS A 505 10.17 -1.02 -8.23
C CYS A 505 10.42 -0.87 -6.72
N PRO A 506 9.66 0.00 -6.02
CA PRO A 506 9.65 0.08 -4.56
C PRO A 506 9.56 -1.28 -3.83
N GLY A 507 10.68 -1.76 -3.29
CA GLY A 507 10.74 -3.02 -2.52
C GLY A 507 12.01 -3.84 -2.74
N ASP A 508 12.76 -3.56 -3.81
CA ASP A 508 13.90 -4.40 -4.23
C ASP A 508 15.25 -4.11 -3.54
N GLU A 509 15.52 -2.87 -3.07
CA GLU A 509 16.81 -2.44 -2.45
C GLU A 509 16.64 -1.15 -1.59
N PRO A 510 17.63 -0.67 -0.80
CA PRO A 510 17.54 0.64 -0.14
C PRO A 510 17.47 1.77 -1.17
N ARG A 511 16.39 2.56 -1.11
CA ARG A 511 16.08 3.67 -2.03
C ARG A 511 17.18 4.73 -2.08
N LEU A 512 17.39 5.31 -3.26
CA LEU A 512 18.13 6.56 -3.43
C LEU A 512 17.15 7.74 -3.30
N ASP A 513 17.47 8.72 -2.46
CA ASP A 513 16.72 9.98 -2.42
C ASP A 513 16.69 10.55 -3.85
N GLY A 514 15.49 10.76 -4.40
CA GLY A 514 15.28 11.13 -5.80
C GLY A 514 16.06 12.38 -6.24
N PRO A 515 16.16 12.67 -7.55
CA PRO A 515 16.91 13.83 -8.04
C PRO A 515 16.23 15.12 -7.59
N VAL A 516 16.73 15.67 -6.48
CA VAL A 516 16.43 17.04 -6.06
C VAL A 516 17.00 17.97 -7.12
N SER A 517 16.20 18.92 -7.60
CA SER A 517 16.53 19.94 -8.61
C SER A 517 17.63 20.94 -8.22
N SER A 518 18.65 20.52 -7.46
CA SER A 518 19.71 21.40 -6.96
C SER A 518 21.07 20.72 -6.93
N ASN A 519 21.99 21.28 -7.73
CA ASN A 519 23.46 21.15 -7.68
C ASN A 519 24.03 20.50 -6.41
N HIS A 520 24.71 19.35 -6.55
CA HIS A 520 25.54 18.79 -5.48
C HIS A 520 26.92 19.48 -5.44
N TYR A 521 27.39 19.82 -4.23
CA TYR A 521 28.72 20.39 -3.97
C TYR A 521 29.53 19.40 -3.13
N VAL A 522 30.74 19.03 -3.57
CA VAL A 522 31.69 18.32 -2.69
C VAL A 522 32.44 19.34 -1.83
N ARG A 523 32.20 19.31 -0.50
CA ARG A 523 32.90 20.16 0.46
C ARG A 523 34.20 19.50 0.91
N LEU A 524 35.34 19.93 0.37
CA LEU A 524 36.65 19.57 0.93
C LEU A 524 36.91 20.41 2.19
N LEU A 525 36.86 19.77 3.36
CA LEU A 525 37.40 20.35 4.59
C LEU A 525 38.92 20.11 4.61
N SER A 526 39.71 21.07 4.10
CA SER A 526 41.12 21.12 4.50
C SER A 526 41.23 21.94 5.78
N ASP A 527 41.65 21.32 6.87
CA ASP A 527 42.02 22.02 8.10
C ASP A 527 43.28 22.87 7.86
N GLY A 528 43.12 24.11 7.39
CA GLY A 528 44.25 25.03 7.23
C GLY A 528 43.89 26.39 6.64
N ASN A 529 43.90 27.43 7.48
CA ASN A 529 43.97 28.81 7.01
C ASN A 529 45.32 29.05 6.31
N LEU A 530 45.30 29.67 5.13
CA LEU A 530 46.52 30.15 4.46
C LEU A 530 47.18 31.28 5.28
N PRO A 531 48.48 31.19 5.61
CA PRO A 531 49.22 32.34 6.09
C PRO A 531 49.42 33.35 4.95
N ALA A 532 49.28 34.64 5.26
CA ALA A 532 49.18 35.78 4.34
C ALA A 532 50.41 36.09 3.43
N SER A 533 51.30 35.12 3.19
CA SER A 533 52.56 35.34 2.46
C SER A 533 52.81 34.41 1.28
N GLU A 534 51.91 33.48 0.96
CA GLU A 534 52.05 32.63 -0.24
C GLU A 534 51.00 32.99 -1.32
N THR A 535 51.41 32.87 -2.58
CA THR A 535 50.62 33.25 -3.78
C THR A 535 50.10 32.04 -4.57
N ASN A 536 50.46 30.83 -4.15
CA ASN A 536 50.12 29.58 -4.81
C ASN A 536 49.60 28.57 -3.78
N MET A 537 48.66 27.71 -4.17
CA MET A 537 48.16 26.58 -3.38
C MET A 537 48.31 25.31 -4.23
N THR A 538 48.86 24.24 -3.67
CA THR A 538 48.87 22.92 -4.33
C THR A 538 47.73 22.11 -3.73
N LEU A 539 46.88 21.51 -4.57
CA LEU A 539 45.74 20.72 -4.13
C LEU A 539 45.90 19.29 -4.65
N GLU A 540 46.06 18.34 -3.74
CA GLU A 540 46.25 16.94 -4.12
C GLU A 540 44.89 16.25 -4.33
N LEU A 541 44.67 15.74 -5.54
CA LEU A 541 43.55 14.87 -5.90
C LEU A 541 44.10 13.47 -6.16
N GLU A 542 43.64 12.48 -5.41
CA GLU A 542 44.01 11.08 -5.59
C GLU A 542 42.85 10.32 -6.25
N LEU A 543 43.09 9.81 -7.46
CA LEU A 543 42.16 8.98 -8.22
C LEU A 543 42.76 7.59 -8.37
N THR A 544 42.06 6.56 -7.88
CA THR A 544 42.45 5.15 -7.99
C THR A 544 41.41 4.43 -8.84
N LEU A 545 41.83 3.75 -9.91
CA LEU A 545 40.97 2.97 -10.78
C LEU A 545 41.37 1.48 -10.71
N GLU A 546 40.40 0.57 -10.56
CA GLU A 546 40.65 -0.88 -10.47
C GLU A 546 40.27 -1.67 -11.74
N ILE A 547 39.86 -0.99 -12.81
CA ILE A 547 39.51 -1.58 -14.11
C ILE A 547 40.15 -0.86 -15.30
N SER A 548 40.28 -1.58 -16.42
CA SER A 548 40.88 -1.06 -17.64
C SER A 548 39.90 -0.16 -18.41
N MET A 549 40.10 1.15 -18.38
CA MET A 549 39.27 2.12 -19.11
C MET A 549 39.94 2.60 -20.39
N LYS A 550 39.16 2.78 -21.46
CA LYS A 550 39.59 3.46 -22.68
C LYS A 550 38.99 4.87 -22.71
N MET A 551 39.86 5.87 -22.52
CA MET A 551 39.54 7.30 -22.38
C MET A 551 38.72 7.64 -21.13
N VAL A 552 39.22 8.59 -20.34
CA VAL A 552 38.53 9.21 -19.21
C VAL A 552 38.53 10.70 -19.47
N SER A 553 37.37 11.35 -19.36
CA SER A 553 37.20 12.79 -19.52
C SER A 553 36.63 13.37 -18.23
N LEU A 554 37.40 14.20 -17.53
CA LEU A 554 37.01 14.78 -16.23
C LEU A 554 36.88 16.30 -16.37
N PRO A 555 35.66 16.85 -16.54
CA PRO A 555 35.46 18.29 -16.54
C PRO A 555 35.53 18.81 -15.09
N VAL A 556 36.50 19.67 -14.79
CA VAL A 556 36.62 20.33 -13.48
C VAL A 556 36.45 21.85 -13.64
N ARG A 557 35.61 22.45 -12.80
CA ARG A 557 35.43 23.91 -12.68
C ARG A 557 35.75 24.37 -11.26
N ILE A 558 36.45 25.51 -11.15
CA ILE A 558 36.87 26.09 -9.87
C ILE A 558 36.05 27.35 -9.60
N LEU A 559 35.40 27.39 -8.45
CA LEU A 559 34.63 28.55 -7.99
C LEU A 559 35.29 29.16 -6.74
N VAL A 560 35.28 30.48 -6.63
CA VAL A 560 35.61 31.21 -5.39
C VAL A 560 34.41 32.05 -5.01
N ASP A 561 33.86 31.83 -3.81
CA ASP A 561 32.56 32.40 -3.36
C ASP A 561 31.40 32.14 -4.36
N GLY A 562 31.38 30.97 -5.00
CA GLY A 562 30.34 30.59 -5.97
C GLY A 562 30.46 31.24 -7.35
N ALA A 563 31.53 32.02 -7.61
CA ALA A 563 31.81 32.60 -8.93
C ALA A 563 33.00 31.87 -9.60
N PRO A 564 32.93 31.56 -10.91
CA PRO A 564 34.05 30.96 -11.63
C PRO A 564 35.29 31.85 -11.60
N VAL A 565 36.46 31.25 -11.36
CA VAL A 565 37.74 31.96 -11.40
C VAL A 565 38.61 31.50 -12.56
N THR A 566 39.42 32.42 -13.07
CA THR A 566 40.39 32.13 -14.13
C THR A 566 41.57 31.36 -13.53
N VAL A 567 41.90 30.21 -14.13
CA VAL A 567 43.06 29.39 -13.76
C VAL A 567 44.24 29.79 -14.62
N ASP A 568 45.32 30.28 -13.99
CA ASP A 568 46.46 30.86 -14.71
C ASP A 568 47.46 29.81 -15.23
N ASP A 569 47.66 28.70 -14.50
CA ASP A 569 48.47 27.55 -14.90
C ASP A 569 47.90 26.28 -14.24
N LEU A 570 47.89 25.15 -14.97
CA LEU A 570 47.54 23.83 -14.47
C LEU A 570 48.63 22.86 -14.94
N ARG A 571 49.31 22.21 -13.99
CA ARG A 571 50.30 21.18 -14.29
C ARG A 571 49.84 19.83 -13.77
N LEU A 572 49.87 18.85 -14.66
CA LEU A 572 49.76 17.43 -14.35
C LEU A 572 51.18 16.86 -14.31
N THR A 573 51.62 16.39 -13.15
CA THR A 573 52.89 15.65 -13.02
C THR A 573 52.66 14.16 -13.25
N ASP A 574 53.57 13.53 -14.01
CA ASP A 574 53.46 12.17 -14.55
C ASP A 574 52.99 11.09 -13.54
N LEU A 575 52.20 10.14 -14.06
CA LEU A 575 51.82 8.86 -13.44
C LEU A 575 53.04 8.19 -12.79
N LEU A 576 53.07 8.14 -11.46
CA LEU A 576 54.25 7.72 -10.71
C LEU A 576 54.63 6.23 -10.87
N ASP A 577 53.80 5.39 -11.50
CA ASP A 577 54.06 3.94 -11.59
C ASP A 577 53.65 3.26 -12.92
N SER A 578 53.62 3.97 -14.06
CA SER A 578 53.43 3.30 -15.36
C SER A 578 54.76 2.99 -16.07
N PRO A 579 54.96 1.79 -16.64
CA PRO A 579 56.21 1.41 -17.30
C PRO A 579 56.45 2.07 -18.69
N SER A 580 55.56 2.96 -19.15
CA SER A 580 55.69 3.70 -20.41
C SER A 580 55.00 5.05 -20.31
N PRO A 581 55.60 6.17 -20.78
CA PRO A 581 54.97 7.49 -20.69
C PRO A 581 53.68 7.53 -21.50
N ILE A 582 52.55 7.72 -20.81
CA ILE A 582 51.22 7.83 -21.41
C ILE A 582 50.99 9.29 -21.84
N PRO A 583 50.66 9.58 -23.11
CA PRO A 583 50.38 10.93 -23.55
C PRO A 583 49.03 11.40 -23.00
N VAL A 584 49.06 12.31 -22.03
CA VAL A 584 47.88 13.06 -21.58
C VAL A 584 47.69 14.28 -22.49
N THR A 585 46.51 14.42 -23.08
CA THR A 585 46.12 15.61 -23.84
C THR A 585 45.31 16.52 -22.92
N GLN A 586 45.83 17.71 -22.65
CA GLN A 586 45.19 18.70 -21.78
C GLN A 586 44.63 19.86 -22.62
N ARG A 587 43.37 20.23 -22.40
CA ARG A 587 42.77 21.43 -22.99
C ARG A 587 42.16 22.31 -21.91
N ILE A 588 42.72 23.50 -21.74
CA ILE A 588 42.18 24.53 -20.86
C ILE A 588 41.22 25.39 -21.69
N THR A 589 39.97 25.50 -21.26
CA THR A 589 38.99 26.43 -21.82
C THR A 589 38.65 27.51 -20.79
N PRO A 590 38.06 28.65 -21.19
CA PRO A 590 37.62 29.67 -20.24
C PRO A 590 36.58 29.18 -19.21
N ASN A 591 35.91 28.06 -19.48
CA ASN A 591 34.76 27.57 -18.71
C ASN A 591 35.01 26.23 -17.99
N GLY A 592 36.23 25.68 -18.06
CA GLY A 592 36.58 24.40 -17.45
C GLY A 592 37.83 23.75 -18.05
N ILE A 593 38.33 22.73 -17.34
CA ILE A 593 39.52 21.96 -17.69
C ILE A 593 39.09 20.60 -18.25
N TYR A 594 39.67 20.19 -19.38
CA TYR A 594 39.48 18.85 -19.96
C TYR A 594 40.81 18.09 -19.95
N VAL A 595 40.80 16.87 -19.40
CA VAL A 595 41.95 15.95 -19.38
C VAL A 595 41.54 14.69 -20.11
N ALA A 596 42.27 14.31 -21.16
CA ALA A 596 42.07 13.06 -21.88
C ALA A 596 43.37 12.23 -21.87
N SER A 597 43.30 10.96 -21.49
CA SER A 597 44.40 10.00 -21.57
C SER A 597 44.14 8.98 -22.70
N VAL A 598 45.19 8.63 -23.45
CA VAL A 598 45.12 7.64 -24.54
C VAL A 598 45.98 6.41 -24.23
N ASP A 599 45.34 5.26 -24.11
CA ASP A 599 45.87 3.88 -24.08
C ASP A 599 46.95 3.54 -23.02
N ASN A 600 46.63 2.67 -22.05
CA ASN A 600 47.13 1.27 -22.03
C ASN A 600 46.59 0.43 -20.85
N ASP A 601 46.70 -0.88 -21.02
CA ASP A 601 46.31 -1.96 -20.10
C ASP A 601 46.78 -1.76 -18.65
N MET A 602 45.82 -1.91 -17.72
CA MET A 602 45.97 -2.00 -16.25
C MET A 602 46.87 -0.93 -15.60
N LEU A 603 46.25 0.19 -15.20
CA LEU A 603 46.83 1.12 -14.24
C LEU A 603 46.28 0.80 -12.84
N SER A 604 47.16 0.41 -11.91
CA SER A 604 46.92 0.60 -10.47
C SER A 604 47.94 1.63 -9.98
N GLY A 605 47.52 2.89 -9.80
CA GLY A 605 48.42 3.95 -9.32
C GLY A 605 47.85 5.37 -9.45
N LYS A 606 48.44 6.30 -8.69
CA LYS A 606 48.08 7.73 -8.59
C LYS A 606 48.09 8.38 -9.98
N LEU A 607 46.92 8.84 -10.44
CA LEU A 607 46.71 9.30 -11.81
C LEU A 607 47.23 10.72 -12.11
N ALA A 608 47.24 11.61 -11.12
CA ALA A 608 47.60 13.01 -11.30
C ALA A 608 47.94 13.69 -9.98
N GLU A 609 48.77 14.73 -10.04
CA GLU A 609 48.87 15.79 -9.03
C GLU A 609 48.55 17.11 -9.72
N VAL A 610 47.76 17.97 -9.06
CA VAL A 610 47.20 19.19 -9.66
C VAL A 610 47.71 20.42 -8.90
N ASP A 611 48.66 21.13 -9.51
CA ASP A 611 49.14 22.42 -9.02
C ASP A 611 48.27 23.56 -9.58
N ILE A 612 47.65 24.38 -8.71
CA ILE A 612 46.76 25.48 -9.10
C ILE A 612 47.33 26.82 -8.62
N SER A 613 47.70 27.71 -9.54
CA SER A 613 48.09 29.08 -9.19
C SER A 613 46.92 30.04 -9.39
N VAL A 614 46.48 30.71 -8.32
CA VAL A 614 45.37 31.67 -8.34
C VAL A 614 45.89 33.08 -8.07
N THR A 615 45.66 34.03 -8.98
CA THR A 615 46.18 35.40 -8.84
C THR A 615 45.43 36.21 -7.76
N ALA A 616 46.08 36.38 -6.60
CA ALA A 616 46.08 37.48 -5.61
C ALA A 616 44.79 38.25 -5.20
N ALA A 617 43.61 37.97 -5.75
CA ALA A 617 42.34 38.63 -5.38
C ALA A 617 41.42 37.74 -4.51
N ALA A 618 41.85 36.51 -4.17
CA ALA A 618 41.05 35.51 -3.47
C ALA A 618 41.52 35.25 -2.02
N TYR A 619 41.99 36.27 -1.30
CA TYR A 619 42.34 36.10 0.12
C TYR A 619 41.06 36.07 1.00
N ASP A 620 40.98 35.09 1.92
CA ASP A 620 39.86 34.77 2.85
C ASP A 620 38.56 34.21 2.23
N ARG A 621 38.64 33.48 1.10
CA ARG A 621 37.44 32.99 0.38
C ARG A 621 37.41 31.47 0.22
N LEU A 622 36.21 30.89 0.25
CA LEU A 622 36.02 29.45 0.04
C LEU A 622 36.28 29.08 -1.43
N ILE A 623 37.04 28.01 -1.65
CA ILE A 623 37.32 27.43 -2.96
C ILE A 623 36.47 26.17 -3.12
N TYR A 624 35.77 26.06 -4.25
CA TYR A 624 34.94 24.91 -4.61
C TYR A 624 35.51 24.21 -5.84
N LEU A 625 35.45 22.89 -5.86
CA LEU A 625 35.67 22.05 -7.04
C LEU A 625 34.33 21.50 -7.47
N GLU A 626 33.98 21.73 -8.72
CA GLU A 626 32.77 21.22 -9.35
C GLU A 626 33.21 20.21 -10.41
N TRP A 627 32.67 18.99 -10.33
CA TRP A 627 32.76 17.96 -11.36
C TRP A 627 31.35 17.70 -11.88
N TYR A 628 31.24 17.39 -13.17
CA TYR A 628 30.02 16.92 -13.80
C TYR A 628 30.26 15.51 -14.34
N GLU A 629 29.38 14.57 -14.02
CA GLU A 629 29.17 13.44 -14.93
C GLU A 629 28.80 14.04 -16.28
N ALA A 630 29.53 13.64 -17.31
CA ALA A 630 28.96 13.77 -18.64
C ALA A 630 27.70 12.88 -18.62
N GLY A 631 26.57 13.47 -18.99
CA GLY A 631 25.37 12.69 -19.23
C GLY A 631 25.60 11.89 -20.50
N ASP A 632 26.15 10.69 -20.37
CA ASP A 632 26.23 9.70 -21.43
C ASP A 632 25.67 8.37 -20.93
N GLY A 633 24.56 7.97 -21.53
CA GLY A 633 23.97 6.65 -21.34
C GLY A 633 24.92 5.53 -21.77
N TYR A 634 24.72 4.38 -21.14
CA TYR A 634 25.37 3.06 -21.29
C TYR A 634 26.63 2.78 -20.47
N CYS A 635 26.43 2.45 -19.19
CA CYS A 635 26.52 1.08 -18.69
C CYS A 635 25.51 0.93 -17.54
N GLY A 636 24.54 0.01 -17.65
CA GLY A 636 23.80 -0.45 -16.48
C GLY A 636 24.78 -0.99 -15.45
N GLY A 637 24.74 -0.44 -14.25
CA GLY A 637 25.62 -0.77 -13.13
C GLY A 637 26.34 0.45 -12.57
N VAL A 638 25.73 1.06 -11.55
CA VAL A 638 26.43 1.88 -10.57
C VAL A 638 27.61 1.07 -10.03
N ILE A 639 28.83 1.61 -10.13
CA ILE A 639 29.91 1.25 -9.21
C ILE A 639 30.27 2.53 -8.46
N GLU A 640 29.59 2.78 -7.34
CA GLU A 640 30.13 3.67 -6.32
C GLU A 640 31.21 2.91 -5.54
N TYR A 641 32.46 3.40 -5.58
CA TYR A 641 33.33 3.20 -4.43
C TYR A 641 33.11 4.35 -3.46
N PRO A 642 33.01 4.08 -2.16
CA PRO A 642 33.16 5.13 -1.18
C PRO A 642 34.62 5.61 -1.19
N VAL A 643 34.86 6.91 -1.17
CA VAL A 643 36.12 7.43 -0.60
C VAL A 643 36.03 7.21 0.91
N VAL A 644 36.26 5.98 1.33
CA VAL A 644 36.51 5.61 2.71
C VAL A 644 38.02 5.46 2.88
N VAL A 645 38.56 6.17 3.86
CA VAL A 645 39.84 5.86 4.47
C VAL A 645 39.78 4.41 4.96
N VAL A 646 40.41 3.51 4.19
CA VAL A 646 40.57 2.04 4.33
C VAL A 646 40.22 1.43 5.70
N TYR A 647 39.39 0.37 5.72
CA TYR A 647 39.70 -1.00 6.22
C TYR A 647 38.71 -2.08 5.69
N ASP A 648 39.17 -2.83 4.67
CA ASP A 648 38.99 -4.27 4.35
C ASP A 648 37.64 -5.00 4.60
N TYR A 649 36.96 -5.46 3.52
CA TYR A 649 36.45 -6.85 3.31
C TYR A 649 36.02 -7.07 1.84
N THR A 650 36.38 -8.24 1.30
CA THR A 650 36.25 -8.67 -0.11
C THR A 650 34.92 -9.35 -0.46
N ALA A 651 34.32 -9.03 -1.61
CA ALA A 651 33.45 -9.96 -2.37
C ALA A 651 33.45 -9.61 -3.88
N TRP A 652 33.47 -10.65 -4.73
CA TRP A 652 33.61 -10.65 -6.19
C TRP A 652 32.30 -11.09 -6.86
N LEU A 653 31.88 -10.48 -7.98
CA LEU A 653 31.09 -11.14 -9.05
C LEU A 653 31.37 -10.52 -10.45
N PRO A 654 31.16 -11.26 -11.57
CA PRO A 654 31.92 -11.09 -12.81
C PRO A 654 31.13 -10.63 -14.05
N GLY A 655 31.74 -9.72 -14.83
CA GLY A 655 31.90 -9.85 -16.30
C GLY A 655 30.89 -9.15 -17.23
N LEU A 656 31.33 -8.09 -17.92
CA LEU A 656 30.72 -7.57 -19.16
C LEU A 656 31.82 -7.25 -20.20
N ILE A 657 31.63 -7.68 -21.45
CA ILE A 657 32.48 -7.34 -22.61
C ILE A 657 31.70 -6.33 -23.48
N CYS A 658 32.15 -5.08 -23.54
CA CYS A 658 31.56 -4.06 -24.43
C CYS A 658 32.22 -4.04 -25.81
N ARG A 659 31.42 -3.87 -26.87
CA ARG A 659 31.86 -3.62 -28.25
C ARG A 659 31.28 -2.28 -28.72
N LEU A 660 32.14 -1.26 -28.87
CA LEU A 660 31.77 0.09 -29.33
C LEU A 660 31.57 0.15 -30.88
N PRO A 661 30.60 0.93 -31.40
CA PRO A 661 30.62 1.49 -32.76
C PRO A 661 31.55 2.71 -32.88
N SER A 662 31.78 3.18 -34.11
CA SER A 662 32.92 4.00 -34.60
C SER A 662 32.83 5.53 -34.38
N PRO A 663 33.93 6.29 -34.58
CA PRO A 663 34.07 7.69 -34.17
C PRO A 663 33.84 8.75 -35.28
N GLU A 664 32.83 8.61 -36.15
CA GLU A 664 32.55 9.63 -37.20
C GLU A 664 31.27 10.42 -36.87
N CYS A 665 31.41 11.73 -36.63
CA CYS A 665 30.26 12.64 -36.44
C CYS A 665 29.60 12.96 -37.79
N CYS A 666 28.27 13.02 -37.78
CA CYS A 666 27.35 13.08 -38.91
C CYS A 666 27.21 11.71 -39.58
N GLU A 667 26.66 10.73 -38.86
CA GLU A 667 26.17 9.49 -39.46
C GLU A 667 24.77 9.71 -40.06
N GLN A 668 23.91 10.44 -39.34
CA GLN A 668 22.53 10.69 -39.76
C GLN A 668 21.97 12.00 -39.17
N ARG A 669 21.71 13.00 -40.02
CA ARG A 669 21.04 14.23 -39.57
C ARG A 669 19.65 13.93 -39.03
N GLY A 670 19.27 14.58 -37.94
CA GLY A 670 18.03 14.31 -37.21
C GLY A 670 18.14 13.24 -36.14
N ASN A 671 19.24 12.49 -36.03
CA ASN A 671 19.60 11.67 -34.88
C ASN A 671 20.34 12.57 -33.87
N VAL A 672 19.61 13.52 -33.27
CA VAL A 672 20.14 14.63 -32.48
C VAL A 672 20.80 14.14 -31.18
N ASP A 673 20.35 13.02 -30.64
CA ASP A 673 20.94 12.42 -29.43
C ASP A 673 22.06 11.41 -29.72
N HIS A 674 22.32 11.11 -31.00
CA HIS A 674 23.32 10.15 -31.49
C HIS A 674 23.07 8.69 -31.07
N LEU A 675 21.82 8.32 -30.75
CA LEU A 675 21.45 6.98 -30.26
C LEU A 675 20.82 6.06 -31.31
N GLY A 676 20.71 6.49 -32.57
CA GLY A 676 20.47 5.60 -33.70
C GLY A 676 19.49 6.16 -34.74
N ASP A 677 18.30 5.56 -34.83
CA ASP A 677 17.29 5.99 -35.79
C ASP A 677 16.55 7.24 -35.29
N ILE A 678 16.22 8.14 -36.23
CA ILE A 678 15.46 9.37 -35.96
C ILE A 678 14.09 9.04 -35.35
N ASN A 679 13.85 9.47 -34.12
CA ASN A 679 12.62 9.24 -33.38
C ASN A 679 12.23 10.45 -32.48
N VAL A 680 11.31 10.25 -31.52
CA VAL A 680 10.77 11.34 -30.67
C VAL A 680 11.79 11.83 -29.64
N SER A 681 12.75 11.01 -29.21
CA SER A 681 13.84 11.42 -28.33
C SER A 681 14.67 12.55 -28.95
N ASP A 682 15.01 12.43 -30.23
CA ASP A 682 15.74 13.45 -31.00
C ASP A 682 15.02 14.79 -31.05
N LEU A 683 13.69 14.72 -31.18
CA LEU A 683 12.84 15.90 -31.19
C LEU A 683 12.85 16.59 -29.83
N THR A 684 12.68 15.81 -28.77
CA THR A 684 12.70 16.30 -27.39
C THR A 684 14.05 16.90 -27.03
N TYR A 685 15.15 16.25 -27.42
CA TYR A 685 16.51 16.73 -27.26
C TYR A 685 16.72 18.09 -27.95
N LEU A 686 16.27 18.21 -29.20
CA LEU A 686 16.39 19.44 -29.97
C LEU A 686 15.56 20.60 -29.37
N VAL A 687 14.37 20.31 -28.83
CA VAL A 687 13.55 21.29 -28.09
C VAL A 687 14.26 21.76 -26.82
N ALA A 688 14.82 20.81 -26.05
CA ALA A 688 15.53 21.13 -24.81
C ALA A 688 16.74 22.04 -25.09
N TYR A 689 17.54 21.70 -26.10
CA TYR A 689 18.69 22.52 -26.54
C TYR A 689 18.26 23.93 -26.98
N LEU A 690 17.20 24.07 -27.78
CA LEU A 690 16.79 25.36 -28.33
C LEU A 690 16.06 26.28 -27.34
N PHE A 691 15.32 25.72 -26.39
CA PHE A 691 14.36 26.51 -25.59
C PHE A 691 14.51 26.36 -24.08
N GLN A 692 15.24 25.35 -23.60
CA GLN A 692 15.29 25.01 -22.17
C GLN A 692 16.72 25.04 -21.59
N ASN A 693 17.68 25.63 -22.31
CA ASN A 693 19.10 25.61 -21.98
C ASN A 693 19.67 24.18 -21.85
N GLY A 694 19.13 23.23 -22.61
CA GLY A 694 19.66 21.86 -22.70
C GLY A 694 21.06 21.83 -23.33
N PHE A 695 21.72 20.68 -23.24
CA PHE A 695 23.06 20.49 -23.77
C PHE A 695 23.10 20.57 -25.31
N PRO A 696 24.21 21.06 -25.90
CA PRO A 696 24.42 20.97 -27.34
C PRO A 696 24.46 19.50 -27.79
N PRO A 697 23.89 19.18 -28.97
CA PRO A 697 23.94 17.82 -29.51
C PRO A 697 25.36 17.25 -29.52
N PRO A 698 25.55 15.93 -29.25
CA PRO A 698 26.85 15.28 -29.30
C PRO A 698 27.58 15.49 -30.63
N CYS A 699 26.79 15.60 -31.71
CA CYS A 699 27.24 16.02 -33.03
C CYS A 699 26.37 17.19 -33.54
N GLU A 700 26.95 18.39 -33.64
CA GLU A 700 26.21 19.60 -34.02
C GLU A 700 25.61 19.47 -35.43
N GLU A 701 26.30 18.76 -36.32
CA GLU A 701 25.85 18.49 -37.68
C GLU A 701 24.57 17.63 -37.73
N GLU A 702 24.27 16.85 -36.70
CA GLU A 702 23.06 16.04 -36.62
C GLU A 702 21.87 16.79 -36.04
N GLY A 703 22.15 17.77 -35.15
CA GLY A 703 21.17 18.77 -34.70
C GLY A 703 20.81 19.82 -35.75
N ASP A 704 21.69 20.07 -36.73
CA ASP A 704 21.46 20.94 -37.89
C ASP A 704 20.71 20.15 -38.98
N VAL A 705 19.49 19.70 -38.66
CA VAL A 705 18.65 18.81 -39.47
C VAL A 705 18.48 19.30 -40.92
N ASP A 706 18.40 20.63 -41.14
CA ASP A 706 18.22 21.24 -42.46
C ASP A 706 19.53 21.64 -43.17
N ALA A 707 20.69 21.31 -42.58
CA ALA A 707 22.02 21.62 -43.06
C ALA A 707 22.29 23.11 -43.35
N SER A 708 21.64 24.01 -42.61
CA SER A 708 21.86 25.44 -42.70
C SER A 708 23.21 25.90 -42.11
N GLY A 709 23.87 25.04 -41.33
CA GLY A 709 25.14 25.30 -40.65
C GLY A 709 24.95 25.95 -39.27
N ALA A 710 23.74 25.93 -38.72
CA ALA A 710 23.44 26.39 -37.38
C ALA A 710 22.15 25.75 -36.86
N ILE A 711 22.21 25.17 -35.67
CA ILE A 711 21.04 24.55 -35.01
C ILE A 711 20.08 25.65 -34.53
N ASN A 712 18.86 25.68 -35.09
CA ASN A 712 17.84 26.67 -34.79
C ASN A 712 16.41 26.11 -34.98
N VAL A 713 15.40 26.96 -34.83
CA VAL A 713 13.96 26.57 -34.91
C VAL A 713 13.58 25.98 -36.28
N SER A 714 14.34 26.28 -37.34
CA SER A 714 14.16 25.68 -38.67
C SER A 714 14.45 24.18 -38.67
N ASP A 715 15.47 23.73 -37.92
CA ASP A 715 15.81 22.32 -37.76
C ASP A 715 14.72 21.56 -37.03
N LEU A 716 14.21 22.16 -35.95
CA LEU A 716 13.07 21.61 -35.21
C LEU A 716 11.83 21.48 -36.09
N THR A 717 11.52 22.52 -36.85
CA THR A 717 10.37 22.52 -37.77
C THR A 717 10.52 21.44 -38.84
N SER A 718 11.74 21.22 -39.33
CA SER A 718 12.07 20.20 -40.32
C SER A 718 11.93 18.78 -39.76
N LEU A 719 12.40 18.57 -38.53
CA LEU A 719 12.30 17.28 -37.83
C LEU A 719 10.85 16.90 -37.53
N VAL A 720 10.04 17.84 -37.02
CA VAL A 720 8.58 17.65 -36.81
C VAL A 720 7.87 17.34 -38.13
N ALA A 721 8.21 18.08 -39.20
CA ALA A 721 7.58 17.89 -40.50
C ALA A 721 7.87 16.49 -41.07
N TYR A 722 9.12 16.02 -40.94
CA TYR A 722 9.53 14.67 -41.33
C TYR A 722 8.77 13.60 -40.54
N MET A 723 8.74 13.72 -39.21
CA MET A 723 8.17 12.70 -38.34
C MET A 723 6.63 12.61 -38.40
N PHE A 724 5.95 13.75 -38.44
CA PHE A 724 4.49 13.79 -38.22
C PHE A 724 3.68 14.31 -39.41
N SER A 725 4.31 14.96 -40.37
CA SER A 725 3.62 15.64 -41.47
C SER A 725 3.98 15.11 -42.86
N GLY A 726 4.74 14.01 -42.95
CA GLY A 726 5.18 13.42 -44.22
C GLY A 726 6.10 14.34 -45.03
N GLY A 727 6.82 15.24 -44.35
CA GLY A 727 7.82 16.11 -44.94
C GLY A 727 9.04 15.35 -45.49
N PRO A 728 9.89 16.00 -46.29
CA PRO A 728 11.14 15.40 -46.73
C PRO A 728 12.02 15.04 -45.53
N GLY A 729 12.71 13.90 -45.60
CA GLY A 729 13.64 13.49 -44.55
C GLY A 729 14.88 14.38 -44.45
N PRO A 730 15.63 14.27 -43.33
CA PRO A 730 16.83 15.08 -43.11
C PRO A 730 17.85 14.95 -44.23
N LEU A 731 18.63 16.00 -44.43
CA LEU A 731 19.65 15.98 -45.47
C LEU A 731 20.76 14.98 -45.12
N PRO A 732 21.33 14.29 -46.11
CA PRO A 732 22.40 13.32 -45.86
C PRO A 732 23.66 14.01 -45.34
N CYS A 733 24.42 13.29 -44.53
CA CYS A 733 25.71 13.74 -44.03
C CYS A 733 26.80 13.79 -45.13
N PRO A 734 27.80 14.69 -45.02
CA PRO A 734 28.84 14.90 -46.04
C PRO A 734 29.76 13.72 -46.35
#